data_AF-A0A2W7AFL2-F1
#
_entry.id   AF-A0A2W7AFL2-F1
#
_cell.length_a   1.000
_cell.length_b   1.000
_cell.length_c   1.000
_cell.angle_alpha   90.00
_cell.angle_beta   90.00
_cell.angle_gamma   90.00
#
_symmetry.space_group_name_H-M   'P 1'
#
loop_
_entity.id
_entity.type
_entity.pdbx_description
1 polymer ?
#
loop_
_entity_poly.entity_id
_entity_poly.type
_entity_poly.pdbx_seq_one_letter_code
_entity_poly.pdbx_strand_id
1 'polypeptide(L)'
;MTIIDGKTAAQPYVVNSPDAPGYNILPLLTVGDEVPLLSGNSLGSLTPVAGKTFAFVGIPDGLGVYQAGDKYYAFVNQELGNTVTTDISPTVPGKILGARVSLFVFDKDWNAIGGKNLIETRVDTTGTYDLNLTTGLYTSASGTSLDAFNRFCSAYLAEYGFVDGTGTEVPTFFAPEEGGNTSRGWAVTPNGIAVALDGLGRYAKENVVAASQYRGTNSNTTVLFSSEDNADGELYMWAGQQTATDPNGFSNGDLYALRVGTADYTSGLQQGTQYNATWTKVDKSVVFGADGKPLANGVALSDWANAAGRTTNFQRIEDFGEDPSNPGTFYFVTTGTTNAKGSTSVAVATPNLAEDPYGALFRFSLNPNNPTGAISNFEQVLVGGPGKGNSYDNITITKNGNVLIQEDETSFGGALMLAENREAQIVSYNIAAKTVTPLFYINEDAGGTQFNNPLAKGQWETSGIIEIGGSSTTSGAYLFDVQAHTIVNPSGSTSVLGGRYAEGGQLILAVPTSLKYTGGVGNDTITGSNGNDVINGGAGNNILAGLGGNDTIIAGAGNDTAYGDAGNDLFFLGNGNNLVFANEGDDIINTGLGNDFIYADAGNDAITAGDGNNTVFAREGNNRVATGLGNDTVWAGMGNNSITTGAGDDLIYVSGGGINTINAGIGNDTIIKGWTGNGVDTIALNAGAGSVTIFGFDSDDKLARSSGLVPSDLLTVTKGEFDTTISKGGDLLATLKWYTGDVNVIA
;
A
#
# COMPACT_ATOMS: atom_id res chain seq x y z
N MET A 1 -22.90 14.06 15.54
CA MET A 1 -21.65 14.24 16.29
C MET A 1 -20.85 15.36 15.63
N THR A 2 -19.73 15.77 16.22
CA THR A 2 -18.98 16.96 15.78
C THR A 2 -17.50 16.61 15.63
N ILE A 3 -16.93 17.02 14.50
CA ILE A 3 -15.49 17.00 14.24
C ILE A 3 -14.81 18.11 15.04
N ILE A 4 -13.76 17.77 15.79
CA ILE A 4 -12.90 18.68 16.55
C ILE A 4 -11.48 18.56 15.97
N ASP A 5 -10.88 19.68 15.59
CA ASP A 5 -9.54 19.73 15.00
C ASP A 5 -9.37 18.75 13.81
N GLY A 6 -10.42 18.60 13.00
CA GLY A 6 -10.41 17.77 11.80
C GLY A 6 -10.67 16.28 12.02
N LYS A 7 -10.86 15.83 13.26
CA LYS A 7 -11.12 14.42 13.62
C LYS A 7 -12.36 14.27 14.50
N THR A 8 -12.91 13.06 14.60
CA THR A 8 -14.02 12.81 15.52
C THR A 8 -13.58 12.94 16.98
N ALA A 9 -14.49 13.41 17.83
CA ALA A 9 -14.29 13.43 19.28
C ALA A 9 -14.63 12.09 19.96
N ALA A 10 -15.17 11.13 19.21
CA ALA A 10 -15.48 9.79 19.70
C ALA A 10 -14.20 9.04 20.10
N GLN A 11 -14.32 8.13 21.07
CA GLN A 11 -13.23 7.21 21.38
C GLN A 11 -13.00 6.24 20.21
N PRO A 12 -11.75 5.77 20.00
CA PRO A 12 -11.49 4.77 18.98
C PRO A 12 -12.17 3.45 19.33
N TYR A 13 -12.80 2.83 18.35
CA TYR A 13 -13.45 1.52 18.46
C TYR A 13 -12.45 0.36 18.39
N VAL A 14 -11.16 0.68 18.35
CA VAL A 14 -10.06 -0.28 18.31
C VAL A 14 -8.97 0.12 19.30
N VAL A 15 -8.30 -0.88 19.87
CA VAL A 15 -7.15 -0.74 20.75
C VAL A 15 -5.99 -1.62 20.26
N ASN A 16 -4.75 -1.22 20.60
CA ASN A 16 -3.58 -2.06 20.33
C ASN A 16 -3.67 -3.38 21.08
N SER A 17 -3.18 -4.44 20.46
CA SER A 17 -2.84 -5.66 21.15
C SER A 17 -1.72 -5.40 22.16
N PRO A 18 -1.80 -5.95 23.39
CA PRO A 18 -0.74 -5.80 24.38
C PRO A 18 0.57 -6.49 23.96
N ASP A 19 0.50 -7.42 23.01
CA ASP A 19 1.60 -8.25 22.53
C ASP A 19 2.21 -7.75 21.20
N ALA A 20 1.81 -6.57 20.71
CA ALA A 20 2.24 -6.01 19.42
C ALA A 20 2.87 -4.61 19.55
N PRO A 21 3.60 -4.14 18.52
CA PRO A 21 4.11 -2.77 18.47
C PRO A 21 2.96 -1.77 18.69
N GLY A 22 3.24 -0.71 19.44
CA GLY A 22 2.25 0.33 19.65
C GLY A 22 1.96 1.08 18.35
N TYR A 23 0.69 1.23 18.00
CA TYR A 23 0.24 2.24 17.05
C TYR A 23 -0.46 3.37 17.81
N ASN A 24 -0.33 4.59 17.33
CA ASN A 24 -1.23 5.67 17.71
C ASN A 24 -2.54 5.49 16.94
N ILE A 25 -3.61 5.18 17.66
CA ILE A 25 -4.94 4.94 17.09
C ILE A 25 -5.71 6.26 17.01
N LEU A 26 -5.96 6.73 15.79
CA LEU A 26 -6.58 8.01 15.48
C LEU A 26 -7.95 7.77 14.84
N PRO A 27 -9.06 7.96 15.58
CA PRO A 27 -10.37 7.90 14.97
C PRO A 27 -10.57 9.13 14.08
N LEU A 28 -10.87 8.90 12.80
CA LEU A 28 -10.99 9.97 11.81
C LEU A 28 -12.42 10.49 11.74
N LEU A 29 -13.37 9.60 11.46
CA LEU A 29 -14.79 9.89 11.33
C LEU A 29 -15.59 8.79 12.02
N THR A 30 -16.61 9.17 12.78
CA THR A 30 -17.61 8.23 13.30
C THR A 30 -18.95 8.50 12.64
N VAL A 31 -19.73 7.45 12.37
CA VAL A 31 -21.06 7.59 11.79
C VAL A 31 -21.87 8.63 12.58
N GLY A 32 -22.45 9.60 11.88
CA GLY A 32 -23.13 10.76 12.44
C GLY A 32 -22.28 12.02 12.53
N ASP A 33 -20.99 11.96 12.21
CA ASP A 33 -20.17 13.15 11.97
C ASP A 33 -20.49 13.80 10.63
N GLU A 34 -20.32 15.12 10.57
CA GLU A 34 -20.47 15.91 9.36
C GLU A 34 -19.17 16.58 8.97
N VAL A 35 -18.85 16.51 7.69
CA VAL A 35 -17.70 17.19 7.06
C VAL A 35 -18.21 18.15 5.97
N PRO A 36 -17.41 19.11 5.49
CA PRO A 36 -17.82 19.95 4.36
C PRO A 36 -18.23 19.11 3.14
N LEU A 37 -19.36 19.45 2.50
CA LEU A 37 -19.77 18.78 1.26
C LEU A 37 -18.81 19.17 0.14
N LEU A 38 -18.28 18.19 -0.59
CA LEU A 38 -17.43 18.44 -1.76
C LEU A 38 -18.21 18.34 -3.07
N SER A 39 -17.80 19.14 -4.05
CA SER A 39 -18.31 19.11 -5.42
C SER A 39 -17.15 19.09 -6.44
N GLY A 40 -17.41 18.53 -7.62
CA GLY A 40 -16.43 18.31 -8.68
C GLY A 40 -16.25 16.84 -9.03
N ASN A 41 -15.57 16.60 -10.16
CA ASN A 41 -15.48 15.29 -10.83
C ASN A 41 -14.03 14.81 -11.02
N SER A 42 -13.04 15.58 -10.55
CA SER A 42 -11.64 15.20 -10.63
C SER A 42 -11.00 15.31 -9.27
N LEU A 43 -10.29 14.25 -8.87
CA LEU A 43 -9.41 14.29 -7.71
C LEU A 43 -8.40 15.45 -7.87
N GLY A 44 -7.99 16.04 -6.75
CA GLY A 44 -7.15 17.25 -6.72
C GLY A 44 -7.93 18.57 -6.88
N SER A 45 -9.09 18.55 -7.53
CA SER A 45 -9.88 19.76 -7.87
C SER A 45 -11.20 19.90 -7.12
N LEU A 46 -11.51 18.98 -6.20
CA LEU A 46 -12.74 19.02 -5.41
C LEU A 46 -12.78 20.28 -4.54
N THR A 47 -13.95 20.92 -4.48
CA THR A 47 -14.16 22.17 -3.73
C THR A 47 -15.31 22.05 -2.73
N PRO A 48 -15.17 22.61 -1.51
CA PRO A 48 -16.26 22.69 -0.55
C PRO A 48 -17.43 23.53 -1.06
N VAL A 49 -18.64 23.04 -0.87
CA VAL A 49 -19.88 23.77 -1.13
C VAL A 49 -20.20 24.62 0.09
N ALA A 50 -20.23 25.94 -0.09
CA ALA A 50 -20.39 26.90 1.00
C ALA A 50 -21.66 26.62 1.85
N GLY A 51 -21.47 26.45 3.16
CA GLY A 51 -22.55 26.24 4.13
C GLY A 51 -23.26 24.89 4.02
N LYS A 52 -22.70 23.93 3.29
CA LYS A 52 -23.23 22.57 3.14
C LYS A 52 -22.27 21.54 3.72
N THR A 53 -22.85 20.50 4.29
CA THR A 53 -22.14 19.39 4.90
C THR A 53 -22.55 18.07 4.26
N PHE A 54 -21.69 17.07 4.40
CA PHE A 54 -21.90 15.68 4.04
C PHE A 54 -21.75 14.86 5.31
N ALA A 55 -22.78 14.06 5.63
CA ALA A 55 -22.77 13.23 6.81
C ALA A 55 -22.13 11.86 6.50
N PHE A 56 -21.18 11.44 7.33
CA PHE A 56 -20.74 10.05 7.35
C PHE A 56 -21.87 9.21 7.95
N VAL A 57 -22.57 8.44 7.11
CA VAL A 57 -23.71 7.61 7.53
C VAL A 57 -23.68 6.28 6.80
N GLY A 58 -24.20 5.25 7.45
CA GLY A 58 -24.23 3.87 6.96
C GLY A 58 -23.37 2.95 7.80
N ILE A 59 -23.06 1.80 7.23
CA ILE A 59 -22.16 0.79 7.77
C ILE A 59 -20.92 0.83 6.87
N PRO A 60 -19.80 1.41 7.32
CA PRO A 60 -18.59 1.42 6.50
C PRO A 60 -18.07 0.00 6.33
N ASP A 61 -17.64 -0.33 5.13
CA ASP A 61 -17.11 -1.64 4.76
C ASP A 61 -15.96 -1.37 3.77
N GLY A 62 -15.79 -2.21 2.75
CA GLY A 62 -14.84 -2.11 1.64
C GLY A 62 -14.21 -0.73 1.42
N LEU A 63 -12.90 -0.69 1.62
CA LEU A 63 -12.11 0.54 1.68
C LEU A 63 -11.08 0.62 0.54
N GLY A 64 -10.80 1.83 0.09
CA GLY A 64 -9.63 2.13 -0.75
C GLY A 64 -9.08 3.52 -0.43
N VAL A 65 -7.77 3.72 -0.54
CA VAL A 65 -7.16 5.03 -0.36
C VAL A 65 -6.27 5.38 -1.56
N TYR A 66 -6.44 6.58 -2.09
CA TYR A 66 -5.56 7.14 -3.10
C TYR A 66 -4.87 8.39 -2.55
N GLN A 67 -3.57 8.51 -2.73
CA GLN A 67 -2.81 9.70 -2.36
C GLN A 67 -2.51 10.54 -3.61
N ALA A 68 -2.82 11.84 -3.56
CA ALA A 68 -2.39 12.78 -4.60
C ALA A 68 -1.96 14.11 -3.99
N GLY A 69 -0.66 14.41 -4.11
CA GLY A 69 -0.03 15.51 -3.38
C GLY A 69 -0.19 15.33 -1.86
N ASP A 70 -0.54 16.41 -1.17
CA ASP A 70 -0.72 16.44 0.29
C ASP A 70 -2.14 16.04 0.74
N LYS A 71 -2.84 15.21 -0.04
CA LYS A 71 -4.22 14.79 0.24
C LYS A 71 -4.40 13.30 0.08
N TYR A 72 -5.21 12.73 0.98
CA TYR A 72 -5.68 11.36 0.93
C TYR A 72 -7.16 11.33 0.55
N TYR A 73 -7.53 10.44 -0.37
CA TYR A 73 -8.88 10.22 -0.87
C TYR A 73 -9.31 8.82 -0.46
N ALA A 74 -10.17 8.73 0.55
CA ALA A 74 -10.70 7.47 1.06
C ALA A 74 -12.06 7.16 0.41
N PHE A 75 -12.11 6.06 -0.33
CA PHE A 75 -13.30 5.48 -0.94
C PHE A 75 -13.85 4.43 0.02
N VAL A 76 -15.11 4.56 0.41
CA VAL A 76 -15.71 3.71 1.45
C VAL A 76 -17.05 3.21 0.96
N ASN A 77 -17.18 1.89 0.78
CA ASN A 77 -18.47 1.25 0.61
C ASN A 77 -19.35 1.49 1.83
N GLN A 78 -20.65 1.51 1.61
CA GLN A 78 -21.63 1.57 2.68
C GLN A 78 -22.54 0.36 2.52
N GLU A 79 -22.44 -0.56 3.47
CA GLU A 79 -23.07 -1.88 3.48
C GLU A 79 -24.58 -1.77 3.79
N LEU A 80 -25.32 -1.09 2.91
CA LEU A 80 -26.73 -0.77 3.12
C LEU A 80 -27.62 -1.51 2.12
N GLY A 81 -28.66 -2.17 2.63
CA GLY A 81 -29.68 -2.80 1.80
C GLY A 81 -30.48 -1.79 0.97
N ASN A 82 -30.97 -2.22 -0.19
CA ASN A 82 -31.68 -1.39 -1.18
C ASN A 82 -32.94 -0.65 -0.68
N THR A 83 -33.46 -1.00 0.49
CA THR A 83 -34.62 -0.35 1.13
C THR A 83 -34.23 0.77 2.10
N VAL A 84 -32.96 0.87 2.47
CA VAL A 84 -32.47 1.87 3.42
C VAL A 84 -32.42 3.24 2.76
N THR A 85 -32.96 4.24 3.42
CA THR A 85 -32.88 5.65 2.98
C THR A 85 -31.83 6.38 3.79
N THR A 86 -30.89 7.02 3.11
CA THR A 86 -29.92 7.92 3.75
C THR A 86 -30.21 9.37 3.36
N ASP A 87 -30.36 10.24 4.35
CA ASP A 87 -30.46 11.69 4.16
C ASP A 87 -29.01 12.24 4.09
N ILE A 88 -28.68 13.03 3.06
CA ILE A 88 -27.26 13.34 2.73
C ILE A 88 -26.62 14.31 3.75
N SER A 89 -27.43 15.11 4.43
CA SER A 89 -27.09 15.87 5.65
C SER A 89 -28.30 16.70 6.07
N PRO A 90 -28.50 17.02 7.37
CA PRO A 90 -29.37 18.09 7.85
C PRO A 90 -29.30 19.42 7.07
N THR A 91 -28.16 19.75 6.44
CA THR A 91 -28.00 21.01 5.68
C THR A 91 -28.24 20.85 4.17
N VAL A 92 -28.28 19.62 3.65
CA VAL A 92 -28.45 19.30 2.22
C VAL A 92 -29.73 18.46 2.03
N PRO A 93 -30.84 19.05 1.55
CA PRO A 93 -32.03 18.27 1.25
C PRO A 93 -31.77 17.32 0.08
N GLY A 94 -31.91 16.02 0.32
CA GLY A 94 -31.72 14.98 -0.69
C GLY A 94 -31.64 13.60 -0.06
N LYS A 95 -32.00 12.58 -0.83
CA LYS A 95 -32.01 11.18 -0.41
C LYS A 95 -31.15 10.33 -1.32
N ILE A 96 -30.60 9.26 -0.76
CA ILE A 96 -30.04 8.12 -1.50
C ILE A 96 -30.67 6.87 -0.92
N LEU A 97 -31.21 6.01 -1.78
CA LEU A 97 -31.69 4.69 -1.39
C LEU A 97 -30.61 3.65 -1.66
N GLY A 98 -30.48 2.69 -0.75
CA GLY A 98 -29.54 1.56 -0.85
C GLY A 98 -28.08 1.88 -0.56
N ALA A 99 -27.22 0.96 -0.98
CA ALA A 99 -25.78 1.10 -0.85
C ALA A 99 -25.24 2.25 -1.69
N ARG A 100 -24.06 2.73 -1.30
CA ARG A 100 -23.35 3.81 -1.98
C ARG A 100 -21.86 3.72 -1.71
N VAL A 101 -21.10 4.46 -2.50
CA VAL A 101 -19.69 4.73 -2.22
C VAL A 101 -19.58 6.16 -1.70
N SER A 102 -19.05 6.32 -0.49
CA SER A 102 -18.69 7.61 0.08
C SER A 102 -17.23 7.93 -0.27
N LEU A 103 -16.95 9.16 -0.68
CA LEU A 103 -15.59 9.67 -0.85
C LEU A 103 -15.32 10.68 0.27
N PHE A 104 -14.32 10.41 1.11
CA PHE A 104 -13.80 11.36 2.10
C PHE A 104 -12.42 11.83 1.70
N VAL A 105 -12.12 13.09 1.96
CA VAL A 105 -10.83 13.70 1.65
C VAL A 105 -10.20 14.19 2.94
N PHE A 106 -8.95 13.80 3.16
CA PHE A 106 -8.13 14.23 4.29
C PHE A 106 -6.90 14.99 3.80
N ASP A 107 -6.38 15.90 4.62
CA ASP A 107 -5.06 16.47 4.42
C ASP A 107 -3.95 15.48 4.83
N LYS A 108 -2.69 15.86 4.62
CA LYS A 108 -1.51 15.06 5.01
C LYS A 108 -1.44 14.73 6.52
N ASP A 109 -2.14 15.49 7.36
CA ASP A 109 -2.20 15.32 8.81
C ASP A 109 -3.49 14.58 9.24
N TRP A 110 -4.18 14.00 8.26
CA TRP A 110 -5.42 13.24 8.42
C TRP A 110 -6.57 14.03 9.04
N ASN A 111 -6.63 15.33 8.78
CA ASN A 111 -7.78 16.16 9.10
C ASN A 111 -8.79 16.12 7.95
N ALA A 112 -10.07 15.91 8.28
CA ALA A 112 -11.12 15.86 7.29
C ALA A 112 -11.29 17.20 6.57
N ILE A 113 -11.06 17.21 5.26
CA ILE A 113 -11.30 18.36 4.37
C ILE A 113 -12.77 18.39 3.95
N GLY A 114 -13.36 17.22 3.69
CA GLY A 114 -14.75 17.12 3.22
C GLY A 114 -15.09 15.73 2.72
N GLY A 115 -16.33 15.56 2.25
CA GLY A 115 -16.77 14.32 1.63
C GLY A 115 -17.94 14.51 0.67
N LYS A 116 -18.25 13.46 -0.10
CA LYS A 116 -19.41 13.40 -0.99
C LYS A 116 -19.86 11.95 -1.22
N ASN A 117 -21.10 11.79 -1.66
CA ASN A 117 -21.51 10.57 -2.35
C ASN A 117 -20.80 10.52 -3.70
N LEU A 118 -20.09 9.43 -3.98
CA LEU A 118 -19.32 9.32 -5.21
C LEU A 118 -20.19 8.93 -6.41
N ILE A 119 -21.08 7.94 -6.27
CA ILE A 119 -21.88 7.46 -7.39
C ILE A 119 -23.03 8.43 -7.67
N GLU A 120 -22.88 9.27 -8.70
CA GLU A 120 -23.91 10.19 -9.17
C GLU A 120 -24.65 9.64 -10.39
N THR A 121 -23.96 8.82 -11.18
CA THR A 121 -24.46 8.21 -12.42
C THR A 121 -24.12 6.73 -12.42
N ARG A 122 -25.08 5.91 -12.82
CA ARG A 122 -24.86 4.48 -13.08
C ARG A 122 -25.09 4.16 -14.55
N VAL A 123 -24.25 3.28 -15.08
CA VAL A 123 -24.30 2.82 -16.48
C VAL A 123 -24.30 1.31 -16.47
N ASP A 124 -25.34 0.72 -17.06
CA ASP A 124 -25.44 -0.72 -17.28
C ASP A 124 -25.91 -1.04 -18.70
N THR A 125 -26.07 -2.34 -19.01
CA THR A 125 -26.54 -2.81 -20.32
C THR A 125 -27.95 -2.34 -20.70
N THR A 126 -28.70 -1.74 -19.78
CA THR A 126 -30.03 -1.17 -20.03
C THR A 126 -30.01 0.34 -20.28
N GLY A 127 -28.93 1.05 -19.90
CA GLY A 127 -28.74 2.47 -20.19
C GLY A 127 -27.98 3.23 -19.11
N THR A 128 -28.13 4.56 -19.15
CA THR A 128 -27.55 5.51 -18.19
C THR A 128 -28.64 6.09 -17.30
N TYR A 129 -28.37 6.16 -16.00
CA TYR A 129 -29.31 6.60 -14.99
C TYR A 129 -28.61 7.52 -13.98
N ASP A 130 -29.19 8.68 -13.73
CA ASP A 130 -28.65 9.68 -12.80
C ASP A 130 -29.39 9.65 -11.47
N LEU A 131 -28.68 9.91 -10.38
CA LEU A 131 -29.24 9.97 -9.04
C LEU A 131 -30.24 11.14 -8.94
N ASN A 132 -31.51 10.82 -8.72
CA ASN A 132 -32.52 11.81 -8.42
C ASN A 132 -32.60 12.03 -6.91
N LEU A 133 -32.02 13.14 -6.43
CA LEU A 133 -31.98 13.49 -5.00
C LEU A 133 -33.36 13.68 -4.35
N THR A 134 -34.44 13.86 -5.13
CA THR A 134 -35.81 13.95 -4.58
C THR A 134 -36.34 12.57 -4.22
N THR A 135 -36.10 11.56 -5.07
CA THR A 135 -36.62 10.20 -4.90
C THR A 135 -35.62 9.25 -4.24
N GLY A 136 -34.32 9.56 -4.32
CA GLY A 136 -33.22 8.68 -3.92
C GLY A 136 -32.95 7.53 -4.89
N LEU A 137 -33.60 7.52 -6.05
CA LEU A 137 -33.48 6.48 -7.07
C LEU A 137 -32.68 6.98 -8.27
N TYR A 138 -32.03 6.05 -8.98
CA TYR A 138 -31.38 6.32 -10.26
C TYR A 138 -32.42 6.29 -11.37
N THR A 139 -32.50 7.38 -12.14
CA THR A 139 -33.55 7.58 -13.14
C THR A 139 -32.95 7.92 -14.50
N SER A 140 -33.45 7.30 -15.56
CA SER A 140 -33.01 7.58 -16.93
C SER A 140 -33.60 8.89 -17.45
N ALA A 141 -33.07 9.38 -18.57
CA ALA A 141 -33.62 10.54 -19.27
C ALA A 141 -35.10 10.36 -19.71
N SER A 142 -35.58 9.11 -19.86
CA SER A 142 -36.98 8.81 -20.19
C SER A 142 -37.90 8.73 -18.96
N GLY A 143 -37.37 8.92 -17.75
CA GLY A 143 -38.11 8.83 -16.50
C GLY A 143 -38.24 7.40 -15.94
N THR A 144 -37.50 6.44 -16.49
CA THR A 144 -37.47 5.07 -15.94
C THR A 144 -36.57 5.05 -14.71
N SER A 145 -37.14 4.75 -13.54
CA SER A 145 -36.36 4.53 -12.32
C SER A 145 -35.98 3.08 -12.18
N LEU A 146 -34.78 2.83 -11.66
CA LEU A 146 -34.34 1.50 -11.25
C LEU A 146 -34.23 1.43 -9.74
N ASP A 147 -34.28 0.20 -9.23
CA ASP A 147 -34.03 -0.09 -7.82
C ASP A 147 -32.64 0.41 -7.43
N ALA A 148 -32.50 0.80 -6.16
CA ALA A 148 -31.23 1.15 -5.57
C ALA A 148 -30.21 0.00 -5.66
N PHE A 149 -28.93 0.32 -5.46
CA PHE A 149 -27.92 -0.71 -5.29
C PHE A 149 -28.29 -1.62 -4.12
N ASN A 150 -28.02 -2.90 -4.30
CA ASN A 150 -28.02 -3.86 -3.20
C ASN A 150 -26.82 -3.59 -2.29
N ARG A 151 -26.73 -4.34 -1.20
CA ARG A 151 -25.64 -4.27 -0.22
C ARG A 151 -24.26 -4.29 -0.90
N PHE A 152 -23.42 -3.29 -0.65
CA PHE A 152 -22.01 -3.28 -1.06
C PHE A 152 -21.13 -3.73 0.10
N CYS A 153 -20.20 -4.65 -0.14
CA CYS A 153 -19.33 -5.22 0.91
C CYS A 153 -17.88 -4.80 0.68
N SER A 154 -16.90 -5.72 0.73
CA SER A 154 -15.49 -5.43 0.49
C SER A 154 -15.25 -4.65 -0.82
N ALA A 155 -14.03 -4.19 -1.03
CA ALA A 155 -13.70 -3.40 -2.21
C ALA A 155 -12.25 -3.60 -2.66
N TYR A 156 -11.97 -3.08 -3.84
CA TYR A 156 -10.62 -2.93 -4.34
C TYR A 156 -10.45 -1.61 -5.07
N LEU A 157 -9.37 -0.89 -4.77
CA LEU A 157 -8.99 0.30 -5.50
C LEU A 157 -7.82 -0.01 -6.44
N ALA A 158 -8.08 0.01 -7.75
CA ALA A 158 -7.01 0.06 -8.73
C ALA A 158 -6.55 1.51 -8.87
N GLU A 159 -5.39 1.86 -8.32
CA GLU A 159 -4.86 3.23 -8.39
C GLU A 159 -4.51 3.70 -9.81
N TYR A 160 -4.25 2.75 -10.72
CA TYR A 160 -3.86 2.99 -12.11
C TYR A 160 -4.34 1.85 -13.03
N GLY A 161 -4.19 2.06 -14.33
CA GLY A 161 -4.42 1.05 -15.37
C GLY A 161 -5.82 1.07 -15.98
N PHE A 162 -6.66 2.02 -15.60
CA PHE A 162 -8.02 2.21 -16.09
C PHE A 162 -8.25 3.66 -16.51
N VAL A 163 -9.10 3.85 -17.51
CA VAL A 163 -9.44 5.18 -18.02
C VAL A 163 -10.92 5.50 -17.83
N ASP A 164 -11.23 6.78 -17.70
CA ASP A 164 -12.60 7.27 -17.71
C ASP A 164 -13.16 7.37 -19.15
N GLY A 165 -14.40 7.85 -19.27
CA GLY A 165 -15.06 8.03 -20.58
C GLY A 165 -14.38 9.04 -21.52
N THR A 166 -13.41 9.83 -21.04
CA THR A 166 -12.61 10.75 -21.86
C THR A 166 -11.27 10.13 -22.30
N GLY A 167 -10.93 8.94 -21.78
CA GLY A 167 -9.65 8.28 -22.02
C GLY A 167 -8.54 8.72 -21.06
N THR A 168 -8.84 9.53 -20.04
CA THR A 168 -7.88 9.90 -18.99
C THR A 168 -7.74 8.77 -17.98
N GLU A 169 -6.50 8.40 -17.66
CA GLU A 169 -6.21 7.42 -16.61
C GLU A 169 -6.68 7.95 -15.25
N VAL A 170 -7.43 7.12 -14.52
CA VAL A 170 -8.00 7.46 -13.22
C VAL A 170 -7.96 6.25 -12.29
N PRO A 171 -7.81 6.46 -10.97
CA PRO A 171 -8.03 5.38 -10.03
C PRO A 171 -9.48 4.89 -10.16
N THR A 172 -9.69 3.58 -10.13
CA THR A 172 -11.01 2.95 -10.29
C THR A 172 -11.29 2.06 -9.09
N PHE A 173 -12.39 2.37 -8.41
CA PHE A 173 -12.84 1.69 -7.21
C PHE A 173 -13.89 0.64 -7.57
N PHE A 174 -13.63 -0.61 -7.23
CA PHE A 174 -14.52 -1.73 -7.52
C PHE A 174 -15.45 -1.96 -6.32
N ALA A 175 -16.76 -1.81 -6.56
CA ALA A 175 -17.81 -1.96 -5.57
C ALA A 175 -18.71 -3.16 -5.95
N PRO A 176 -18.59 -4.30 -5.27
CA PRO A 176 -19.40 -5.50 -5.48
C PRO A 176 -20.72 -5.42 -4.70
N GLU A 177 -21.80 -5.95 -5.28
CA GLU A 177 -23.04 -6.19 -4.57
C GLU A 177 -23.08 -7.64 -4.03
N GLU A 178 -23.54 -7.82 -2.80
CA GLU A 178 -23.48 -9.11 -2.11
C GLU A 178 -24.89 -9.71 -1.82
N GLY A 179 -25.97 -9.03 -2.21
CA GLY A 179 -27.34 -9.53 -1.94
C GLY A 179 -27.88 -10.66 -2.86
N GLY A 180 -27.05 -11.68 -3.17
CA GLY A 180 -27.47 -12.92 -3.82
C GLY A 180 -27.51 -12.93 -5.36
N ASN A 181 -28.40 -13.76 -5.93
CA ASN A 181 -28.40 -14.11 -7.36
C ASN A 181 -28.73 -12.98 -8.35
N THR A 182 -28.93 -11.74 -7.90
CA THR A 182 -29.17 -10.58 -8.79
C THR A 182 -28.02 -9.58 -8.77
N SER A 183 -27.07 -9.77 -7.85
CA SER A 183 -26.02 -8.82 -7.54
C SER A 183 -24.96 -8.71 -8.63
N ARG A 184 -24.37 -7.53 -8.76
CA ARG A 184 -23.41 -7.16 -9.79
C ARG A 184 -22.12 -6.62 -9.18
N GLY A 185 -21.05 -6.61 -9.97
CA GLY A 185 -19.87 -5.80 -9.68
C GLY A 185 -19.97 -4.44 -10.38
N TRP A 186 -19.40 -3.40 -9.80
CA TRP A 186 -19.38 -2.05 -10.34
C TRP A 186 -17.96 -1.48 -10.35
N ALA A 187 -17.55 -0.87 -11.46
CA ALA A 187 -16.35 -0.06 -11.54
C ALA A 187 -16.73 1.42 -11.37
N VAL A 188 -16.33 2.03 -10.25
CA VAL A 188 -16.66 3.39 -9.85
C VAL A 188 -15.46 4.30 -10.09
N THR A 189 -15.66 5.36 -10.86
CA THR A 189 -14.60 6.32 -11.21
C THR A 189 -14.80 7.66 -10.50
N PRO A 190 -13.73 8.45 -10.26
CA PRO A 190 -13.78 9.73 -9.54
C PRO A 190 -14.72 10.78 -10.12
N ASN A 191 -15.08 10.66 -11.39
CA ASN A 191 -16.04 11.55 -12.05
C ASN A 191 -17.51 11.25 -11.68
N GLY A 192 -17.72 10.25 -10.81
CA GLY A 192 -19.00 9.88 -10.24
C GLY A 192 -19.80 8.86 -11.04
N ILE A 193 -19.16 8.20 -12.01
CA ILE A 193 -19.78 7.17 -12.84
C ILE A 193 -19.44 5.78 -12.31
N ALA A 194 -20.48 4.98 -12.05
CA ALA A 194 -20.40 3.53 -11.80
C ALA A 194 -20.80 2.75 -13.06
N VAL A 195 -19.92 1.90 -13.57
CA VAL A 195 -20.16 1.04 -14.74
C VAL A 195 -20.34 -0.41 -14.28
N ALA A 196 -21.42 -1.06 -14.71
CA ALA A 196 -21.69 -2.44 -14.36
C ALA A 196 -20.72 -3.42 -15.04
N LEU A 197 -20.22 -4.39 -14.27
CA LEU A 197 -19.32 -5.45 -14.72
C LEU A 197 -20.11 -6.72 -15.06
N ASP A 198 -21.00 -6.60 -16.04
CA ASP A 198 -21.99 -7.63 -16.35
C ASP A 198 -21.38 -8.96 -16.82
N GLY A 199 -20.16 -8.94 -17.36
CA GLY A 199 -19.39 -10.14 -17.75
C GLY A 199 -19.02 -11.06 -16.58
N LEU A 200 -18.97 -10.54 -15.35
CA LEU A 200 -18.75 -11.33 -14.14
C LEU A 200 -19.98 -12.15 -13.71
N GLY A 201 -21.13 -12.01 -14.39
CA GLY A 201 -22.35 -12.73 -14.01
C GLY A 201 -22.98 -12.22 -12.71
N ARG A 202 -23.96 -12.96 -12.19
CA ARG A 202 -24.77 -12.59 -11.02
C ARG A 202 -24.65 -13.65 -9.94
N TYR A 203 -24.34 -13.23 -8.72
CA TYR A 203 -24.18 -14.05 -7.50
C TYR A 203 -23.80 -13.08 -6.37
N ALA A 204 -23.82 -13.53 -5.11
CA ALA A 204 -23.39 -12.74 -3.96
C ALA A 204 -21.87 -12.48 -4.04
N LYS A 205 -21.47 -11.28 -4.47
CA LYS A 205 -20.04 -10.94 -4.66
C LYS A 205 -19.51 -10.31 -3.40
N GLU A 206 -18.42 -10.85 -2.88
CA GLU A 206 -17.72 -10.21 -1.77
C GLU A 206 -16.70 -9.19 -2.25
N ASN A 207 -15.79 -9.58 -3.14
CA ASN A 207 -14.82 -8.65 -3.74
C ASN A 207 -14.77 -8.75 -5.27
N VAL A 208 -14.30 -7.67 -5.92
CA VAL A 208 -13.86 -7.63 -7.32
C VAL A 208 -12.47 -6.99 -7.40
N VAL A 209 -11.45 -7.80 -7.69
CA VAL A 209 -10.05 -7.35 -7.68
C VAL A 209 -9.45 -7.39 -9.08
N ALA A 210 -8.81 -6.30 -9.50
CA ALA A 210 -8.08 -6.27 -10.76
C ALA A 210 -6.65 -6.77 -10.58
N ALA A 211 -6.17 -7.64 -11.48
CA ALA A 211 -4.78 -8.08 -11.50
C ALA A 211 -3.88 -7.00 -12.11
N SER A 212 -2.90 -6.49 -11.37
CA SER A 212 -2.05 -5.36 -11.82
C SER A 212 -1.22 -5.69 -13.05
N GLN A 213 -0.70 -6.91 -13.14
CA GLN A 213 0.07 -7.41 -14.29
C GLN A 213 -0.73 -7.49 -15.60
N TYR A 214 -2.07 -7.39 -15.54
CA TYR A 214 -2.99 -7.52 -16.68
C TYR A 214 -3.93 -6.32 -16.78
N ARG A 215 -3.43 -5.10 -16.62
CA ARG A 215 -4.17 -3.86 -16.93
C ARG A 215 -3.23 -2.72 -17.33
N GLY A 216 -3.77 -1.61 -17.83
CA GLY A 216 -3.01 -0.42 -18.24
C GLY A 216 -2.56 -0.41 -19.71
N THR A 217 -1.82 0.65 -20.08
CA THR A 217 -1.50 1.04 -21.47
C THR A 217 -0.70 0.03 -22.29
N ASN A 218 -0.05 -0.94 -21.66
CA ASN A 218 0.75 -1.97 -22.31
C ASN A 218 0.11 -3.37 -22.30
N SER A 219 -1.12 -3.50 -21.81
CA SER A 219 -1.87 -4.76 -21.84
C SER A 219 -2.99 -4.69 -22.88
N ASN A 220 -3.25 -5.80 -23.56
CA ASN A 220 -4.45 -5.95 -24.40
C ASN A 220 -5.57 -6.72 -23.68
N THR A 221 -5.34 -7.06 -22.41
CA THR A 221 -6.24 -7.87 -21.59
C THR A 221 -6.43 -7.20 -20.23
N THR A 222 -7.67 -7.17 -19.74
CA THR A 222 -8.02 -6.86 -18.35
C THR A 222 -8.36 -8.15 -17.63
N VAL A 223 -7.75 -8.41 -16.48
CA VAL A 223 -8.12 -9.54 -15.61
C VAL A 223 -8.75 -9.02 -14.33
N LEU A 224 -9.98 -9.47 -14.07
CA LEU A 224 -10.69 -9.21 -12.82
C LEU A 224 -11.01 -10.54 -12.13
N PHE A 225 -10.78 -10.63 -10.84
CA PHE A 225 -11.26 -11.70 -9.99
C PHE A 225 -12.53 -11.28 -9.28
N SER A 226 -13.35 -12.26 -8.90
CA SER A 226 -14.48 -12.01 -8.01
C SER A 226 -14.79 -13.25 -7.17
N SER A 227 -14.90 -13.04 -5.87
CA SER A 227 -15.28 -14.05 -4.89
C SER A 227 -16.80 -14.13 -4.74
N GLU A 228 -17.30 -15.34 -4.47
CA GLU A 228 -18.69 -15.57 -4.10
C GLU A 228 -18.79 -15.90 -2.61
N ASP A 229 -19.45 -15.02 -1.85
CA ASP A 229 -19.83 -15.31 -0.47
C ASP A 229 -21.14 -16.11 -0.44
N ASN A 230 -21.00 -17.42 -0.59
CA ASN A 230 -22.04 -18.40 -0.31
C ASN A 230 -21.41 -19.65 0.32
N ALA A 231 -22.25 -20.51 0.89
CA ALA A 231 -21.78 -21.76 1.50
C ALA A 231 -20.97 -22.66 0.55
N ASP A 232 -21.23 -22.58 -0.77
CA ASP A 232 -20.54 -23.25 -1.88
C ASP A 232 -19.69 -22.33 -2.76
N GLY A 233 -19.31 -21.14 -2.28
CA GLY A 233 -18.68 -20.08 -3.05
C GLY A 233 -17.57 -20.50 -4.03
N GLU A 234 -17.58 -19.92 -5.21
CA GLU A 234 -16.53 -20.06 -6.20
C GLU A 234 -15.67 -18.79 -6.35
N LEU A 235 -14.43 -18.99 -6.80
CA LEU A 235 -13.59 -17.91 -7.27
C LEU A 235 -13.67 -17.82 -8.80
N TYR A 236 -14.19 -16.69 -9.29
CA TYR A 236 -14.31 -16.40 -10.71
C TYR A 236 -13.20 -15.48 -11.21
N MET A 237 -12.85 -15.62 -12.49
CA MET A 237 -11.92 -14.74 -13.21
C MET A 237 -12.53 -14.32 -14.54
N TRP A 238 -12.65 -13.01 -14.76
CA TRP A 238 -12.94 -12.41 -16.05
C TRP A 238 -11.64 -12.08 -16.79
N ALA A 239 -11.51 -12.56 -18.02
CA ALA A 239 -10.45 -12.15 -18.94
C ALA A 239 -11.06 -11.35 -20.10
N GLY A 240 -11.01 -10.03 -19.97
CA GLY A 240 -11.57 -9.06 -20.91
C GLY A 240 -10.55 -8.54 -21.92
N GLN A 241 -10.94 -8.37 -23.16
CA GLN A 241 -10.11 -7.79 -24.22
C GLN A 241 -10.24 -6.27 -24.21
N GLN A 242 -9.12 -5.58 -24.04
CA GLN A 242 -9.07 -4.14 -24.20
C GLN A 242 -9.12 -3.79 -25.69
N THR A 243 -10.00 -2.87 -26.05
CA THR A 243 -10.17 -2.39 -27.42
C THR A 243 -10.29 -0.87 -27.45
N ALA A 244 -10.17 -0.24 -28.61
CA ALA A 244 -10.34 1.20 -28.72
C ALA A 244 -11.73 1.70 -28.24
N THR A 245 -12.76 0.85 -28.30
CA THR A 245 -14.13 1.17 -27.88
C THR A 245 -14.47 0.67 -26.46
N ASP A 246 -13.60 -0.15 -25.88
CA ASP A 246 -13.69 -0.68 -24.52
C ASP A 246 -12.27 -0.76 -23.94
N PRO A 247 -11.65 0.40 -23.65
CA PRO A 247 -10.25 0.45 -23.22
C PRO A 247 -10.02 -0.24 -21.89
N ASN A 248 -11.05 -0.38 -21.06
CA ASN A 248 -10.98 -1.08 -19.78
C ASN A 248 -11.27 -2.59 -19.90
N GLY A 249 -11.73 -3.08 -21.06
CA GLY A 249 -11.99 -4.49 -21.31
C GLY A 249 -13.14 -5.09 -20.48
N PHE A 250 -14.15 -4.29 -20.13
CA PHE A 250 -15.25 -4.75 -19.26
C PHE A 250 -16.38 -5.46 -20.02
N SER A 251 -16.46 -5.29 -21.34
CA SER A 251 -17.63 -5.72 -22.13
C SER A 251 -17.39 -6.97 -22.96
N ASN A 252 -16.16 -7.17 -23.48
CA ASN A 252 -15.84 -8.29 -24.35
C ASN A 252 -14.78 -9.20 -23.72
N GLY A 253 -15.15 -10.42 -23.34
CA GLY A 253 -14.23 -11.34 -22.68
C GLY A 253 -14.84 -12.72 -22.44
N ASP A 254 -14.18 -13.46 -21.59
CA ASP A 254 -14.58 -14.79 -21.15
C ASP A 254 -14.51 -14.88 -19.61
N LEU A 255 -15.51 -15.53 -19.02
CA LEU A 255 -15.54 -15.84 -17.59
C LEU A 255 -14.98 -17.24 -17.35
N TYR A 256 -14.25 -17.40 -16.26
CA TYR A 256 -13.65 -18.65 -15.82
C TYR A 256 -13.93 -18.86 -14.34
N ALA A 257 -13.94 -20.12 -13.90
CA ALA A 257 -14.05 -20.48 -12.50
C ALA A 257 -12.87 -21.38 -12.09
N LEU A 258 -12.39 -21.22 -10.86
CA LEU A 258 -11.22 -21.94 -10.37
C LEU A 258 -11.53 -23.42 -10.13
N ARG A 259 -10.59 -24.29 -10.53
CA ARG A 259 -10.58 -25.72 -10.22
C ARG A 259 -9.23 -26.13 -9.64
N VAL A 260 -9.23 -26.65 -8.42
CA VAL A 260 -8.03 -27.11 -7.71
C VAL A 260 -7.97 -28.64 -7.74
N GLY A 261 -6.97 -29.18 -8.44
CA GLY A 261 -6.78 -30.62 -8.60
C GLY A 261 -8.05 -31.33 -9.08
N THR A 262 -8.41 -32.42 -8.39
CA THR A 262 -9.62 -33.20 -8.66
C THR A 262 -10.68 -33.05 -7.56
N ALA A 263 -10.56 -32.05 -6.69
CA ALA A 263 -11.41 -31.89 -5.53
C ALA A 263 -12.57 -30.93 -5.80
N ASP A 264 -13.81 -31.41 -5.72
CA ASP A 264 -15.02 -30.58 -5.84
C ASP A 264 -15.24 -29.69 -4.61
N TYR A 265 -14.59 -30.00 -3.49
CA TYR A 265 -14.65 -29.21 -2.26
C TYR A 265 -13.27 -29.16 -1.59
N THR A 266 -12.98 -28.07 -0.88
CA THR A 266 -11.66 -27.79 -0.27
C THR A 266 -11.26 -28.72 0.88
N SER A 267 -12.18 -29.54 1.42
CA SER A 267 -11.91 -30.43 2.57
C SER A 267 -10.77 -31.44 2.35
N GLY A 268 -10.32 -31.64 1.11
CA GLY A 268 -9.17 -32.48 0.76
C GLY A 268 -7.82 -31.75 0.71
N LEU A 269 -7.80 -30.42 0.87
CA LEU A 269 -6.59 -29.61 0.82
C LEU A 269 -5.89 -29.61 2.18
N GLN A 270 -4.58 -29.81 2.18
CA GLN A 270 -3.75 -29.82 3.38
C GLN A 270 -2.93 -28.53 3.45
N GLN A 271 -2.95 -27.87 4.61
CA GLN A 271 -2.16 -26.67 4.85
C GLN A 271 -0.68 -26.91 4.51
N GLY A 272 -0.07 -25.99 3.77
CA GLY A 272 1.34 -26.06 3.36
C GLY A 272 1.63 -27.00 2.19
N THR A 273 0.61 -27.65 1.61
CA THR A 273 0.76 -28.49 0.41
C THR A 273 0.38 -27.69 -0.83
N GLN A 274 1.23 -27.75 -1.85
CA GLN A 274 0.96 -27.14 -3.15
C GLN A 274 0.18 -28.10 -4.06
N TYR A 275 -0.82 -27.55 -4.74
CA TYR A 275 -1.69 -28.24 -5.67
C TYR A 275 -1.64 -27.54 -7.03
N ASN A 276 -1.82 -28.34 -8.09
CA ASN A 276 -2.10 -27.78 -9.41
C ASN A 276 -3.55 -27.31 -9.47
N ALA A 277 -3.79 -26.18 -10.10
CA ALA A 277 -5.11 -25.65 -10.37
C ALA A 277 -5.23 -25.16 -11.83
N THR A 278 -6.46 -25.07 -12.31
CA THR A 278 -6.80 -24.67 -13.67
C THR A 278 -8.00 -23.75 -13.67
N TRP A 279 -8.12 -22.93 -14.72
CA TRP A 279 -9.29 -22.10 -14.99
C TRP A 279 -10.27 -22.83 -15.91
N THR A 280 -11.45 -23.16 -15.40
CA THR A 280 -12.51 -23.77 -16.21
C THR A 280 -13.34 -22.68 -16.87
N LYS A 281 -13.33 -22.64 -18.21
CA LYS A 281 -14.08 -21.63 -18.97
C LYS A 281 -15.59 -21.82 -18.81
N VAL A 282 -16.28 -20.78 -18.37
CA VAL A 282 -17.74 -20.74 -18.21
C VAL A 282 -18.42 -20.66 -19.58
N ASP A 283 -19.51 -21.42 -19.75
CA ASP A 283 -20.34 -21.32 -20.94
C ASP A 283 -21.04 -19.96 -20.99
N LYS A 284 -20.88 -19.19 -22.07
CA LYS A 284 -21.50 -17.86 -22.18
C LYS A 284 -23.02 -17.90 -22.04
N SER A 285 -23.67 -19.00 -22.39
CA SER A 285 -25.13 -19.15 -22.30
C SER A 285 -25.69 -19.18 -20.87
N VAL A 286 -24.83 -19.42 -19.85
CA VAL A 286 -25.24 -19.37 -18.44
C VAL A 286 -25.03 -17.99 -17.80
N VAL A 287 -24.49 -17.03 -18.56
CA VAL A 287 -24.27 -15.63 -18.14
C VAL A 287 -25.06 -14.67 -19.02
N PHE A 288 -25.19 -14.98 -20.32
CA PHE A 288 -25.86 -14.16 -21.31
C PHE A 288 -26.99 -14.93 -22.01
N GLY A 289 -28.09 -14.23 -22.27
CA GLY A 289 -29.17 -14.71 -23.11
C GLY A 289 -28.78 -14.76 -24.59
N ALA A 290 -29.64 -15.39 -25.41
CA ALA A 290 -29.43 -15.49 -26.85
C ALA A 290 -29.41 -14.13 -27.59
N ASP A 291 -29.90 -13.07 -26.95
CA ASP A 291 -29.85 -11.69 -27.43
C ASP A 291 -28.54 -10.97 -27.07
N GLY A 292 -27.60 -11.66 -26.43
CA GLY A 292 -26.32 -11.13 -25.98
C GLY A 292 -26.42 -10.26 -24.72
N LYS A 293 -27.59 -10.17 -24.09
CA LYS A 293 -27.76 -9.42 -22.84
C LYS A 293 -27.49 -10.30 -21.63
N PRO A 294 -27.02 -9.73 -20.51
CA PRO A 294 -26.83 -10.48 -19.27
C PRO A 294 -28.14 -11.08 -18.79
N LEU A 295 -28.08 -12.29 -18.24
CA LEU A 295 -29.24 -12.89 -17.58
C LEU A 295 -29.67 -12.06 -16.37
N ALA A 296 -30.96 -12.08 -16.09
CA ALA A 296 -31.55 -11.31 -14.99
C ALA A 296 -31.13 -11.81 -13.60
N ASN A 297 -30.71 -13.08 -13.50
CA ASN A 297 -30.22 -13.68 -12.27
C ASN A 297 -29.15 -14.76 -12.55
N GLY A 298 -28.50 -15.20 -11.48
CA GLY A 298 -27.34 -16.10 -11.46
C GLY A 298 -27.63 -17.58 -11.41
N VAL A 299 -28.90 -18.01 -11.39
CA VAL A 299 -29.24 -19.41 -11.11
C VAL A 299 -28.59 -20.36 -12.12
N ALA A 300 -28.58 -20.00 -13.41
CA ALA A 300 -27.94 -20.81 -14.44
C ALA A 300 -26.41 -20.92 -14.28
N LEU A 301 -25.76 -19.86 -13.78
CA LEU A 301 -24.33 -19.85 -13.52
C LEU A 301 -24.00 -20.72 -12.30
N SER A 302 -24.75 -20.58 -11.21
CA SER A 302 -24.60 -21.41 -10.01
C SER A 302 -24.85 -22.89 -10.31
N ASP A 303 -25.92 -23.24 -11.03
CA ASP A 303 -26.17 -24.62 -11.50
C ASP A 303 -25.02 -25.13 -12.38
N TRP A 304 -24.42 -24.24 -13.16
CA TRP A 304 -23.28 -24.60 -13.99
C TRP A 304 -22.03 -24.85 -13.15
N ALA A 305 -21.69 -23.99 -12.20
CA ALA A 305 -20.50 -24.10 -11.38
C ALA A 305 -20.55 -25.38 -10.54
N ASN A 306 -21.70 -25.63 -9.90
CA ASN A 306 -21.96 -26.77 -9.03
C ASN A 306 -22.00 -28.15 -9.72
N ALA A 307 -21.93 -28.23 -11.04
CA ALA A 307 -21.88 -29.52 -11.71
C ALA A 307 -20.50 -30.19 -11.56
N ALA A 308 -20.51 -31.46 -11.17
CA ALA A 308 -19.31 -32.23 -10.80
C ALA A 308 -18.14 -32.08 -11.80
N GLY A 309 -16.95 -31.82 -11.25
CA GLY A 309 -15.70 -31.72 -12.02
C GLY A 309 -15.47 -30.39 -12.73
N ARG A 310 -16.31 -29.36 -12.52
CA ARG A 310 -16.11 -28.03 -13.14
C ARG A 310 -15.30 -27.08 -12.28
N THR A 311 -15.71 -26.88 -11.03
CA THR A 311 -15.12 -25.92 -10.09
C THR A 311 -14.67 -26.61 -8.82
N THR A 312 -13.90 -25.92 -7.98
CA THR A 312 -13.73 -26.28 -6.58
C THR A 312 -14.55 -25.31 -5.76
N ASN A 313 -15.45 -25.82 -4.94
CA ASN A 313 -16.28 -25.02 -4.07
C ASN A 313 -15.50 -24.75 -2.77
N PHE A 314 -15.49 -23.49 -2.40
CA PHE A 314 -14.93 -22.98 -1.16
C PHE A 314 -16.09 -22.64 -0.23
N GLN A 315 -15.77 -22.54 1.05
CA GLN A 315 -16.76 -22.21 2.06
C GLN A 315 -16.74 -20.70 2.23
N ARG A 316 -17.72 -19.97 1.69
CA ARG A 316 -17.87 -18.51 1.85
C ARG A 316 -16.57 -17.76 1.60
N ILE A 317 -16.19 -17.63 0.32
CA ILE A 317 -14.99 -16.86 -0.01
C ILE A 317 -15.32 -15.41 0.29
N GLU A 318 -14.56 -14.82 1.21
CA GLU A 318 -14.74 -13.42 1.55
C GLU A 318 -13.76 -12.56 0.72
N ASP A 319 -12.85 -11.87 1.40
CA ASP A 319 -11.97 -10.89 0.79
C ASP A 319 -10.77 -11.51 0.05
N PHE A 320 -10.22 -10.71 -0.86
CA PHE A 320 -9.24 -11.10 -1.85
C PHE A 320 -8.23 -9.96 -2.06
N GLY A 321 -6.93 -10.27 -2.16
CA GLY A 321 -5.89 -9.26 -2.34
C GLY A 321 -4.73 -9.73 -3.22
N GLU A 322 -4.12 -8.79 -3.93
CA GLU A 322 -2.87 -8.99 -4.67
C GLU A 322 -1.67 -8.64 -3.78
N ASP A 323 -0.60 -9.42 -3.88
CA ASP A 323 0.69 -9.09 -3.25
C ASP A 323 1.33 -7.90 -3.96
N PRO A 324 1.45 -6.73 -3.31
CA PRO A 324 2.03 -5.54 -3.92
C PRO A 324 3.51 -5.70 -4.26
N SER A 325 4.22 -6.60 -3.56
CA SER A 325 5.63 -6.89 -3.75
C SER A 325 5.87 -8.03 -4.76
N ASN A 326 4.83 -8.80 -5.09
CA ASN A 326 4.87 -9.87 -6.08
C ASN A 326 3.63 -9.85 -7.01
N PRO A 327 3.52 -8.86 -7.92
CA PRO A 327 2.39 -8.74 -8.84
C PRO A 327 2.06 -10.06 -9.55
N GLY A 328 0.77 -10.40 -9.57
CA GLY A 328 0.26 -11.67 -10.07
C GLY A 328 0.17 -12.80 -9.04
N THR A 329 0.60 -12.58 -7.80
CA THR A 329 0.33 -13.47 -6.66
C THR A 329 -0.82 -12.94 -5.85
N PHE A 330 -1.78 -13.80 -5.55
CA PHE A 330 -3.03 -13.45 -4.90
C PHE A 330 -3.26 -14.29 -3.66
N TYR A 331 -3.94 -13.67 -2.71
CA TYR A 331 -4.43 -14.29 -1.50
C TYR A 331 -5.93 -14.06 -1.39
N PHE A 332 -6.62 -15.00 -0.76
CA PHE A 332 -8.02 -14.83 -0.39
C PHE A 332 -8.33 -15.66 0.83
N VAL A 333 -9.38 -15.28 1.55
CA VAL A 333 -9.82 -16.00 2.72
C VAL A 333 -11.20 -16.62 2.53
N THR A 334 -11.50 -17.53 3.44
CA THR A 334 -12.80 -18.15 3.62
C THR A 334 -13.18 -17.92 5.07
N THR A 335 -14.42 -17.53 5.33
CA THR A 335 -14.88 -17.28 6.71
C THR A 335 -15.34 -18.56 7.41
N GLY A 336 -15.52 -18.44 8.72
CA GLY A 336 -16.07 -19.45 9.60
C GLY A 336 -17.58 -19.52 9.51
N THR A 337 -18.17 -20.66 9.88
CA THR A 337 -19.62 -20.80 9.94
C THR A 337 -20.04 -21.87 10.97
N THR A 338 -21.27 -21.73 11.49
CA THR A 338 -21.91 -22.78 12.30
C THR A 338 -22.18 -24.07 11.53
N ASN A 339 -22.08 -24.01 10.20
CA ASN A 339 -22.34 -25.13 9.31
C ASN A 339 -21.19 -26.16 9.33
N ALA A 340 -21.54 -27.44 9.16
CA ALA A 340 -20.57 -28.50 8.95
C ALA A 340 -19.85 -28.30 7.60
N LYS A 341 -18.55 -28.66 7.51
CA LYS A 341 -17.82 -28.63 6.22
C LYS A 341 -18.58 -29.37 5.13
N GLY A 342 -18.84 -28.70 4.01
CA GLY A 342 -19.52 -29.29 2.84
C GLY A 342 -21.04 -29.38 2.96
N SER A 343 -21.69 -28.64 3.87
CA SER A 343 -23.15 -28.52 3.88
C SER A 343 -23.61 -27.50 2.82
N THR A 344 -23.62 -27.89 1.55
CA THR A 344 -24.26 -27.11 0.49
C THR A 344 -25.42 -27.89 -0.11
N SER A 345 -26.32 -27.16 -0.77
CA SER A 345 -27.69 -27.59 -1.06
C SER A 345 -27.86 -28.67 -2.13
N VAL A 346 -26.78 -29.21 -2.75
CA VAL A 346 -26.91 -30.23 -3.80
C VAL A 346 -25.77 -31.27 -3.79
N ALA A 347 -26.13 -32.50 -3.43
CA ALA A 347 -25.59 -33.79 -3.91
C ALA A 347 -24.06 -33.99 -4.13
N VAL A 348 -23.17 -33.35 -3.38
CA VAL A 348 -21.77 -33.81 -3.25
C VAL A 348 -21.68 -34.69 -1.99
N ALA A 349 -21.01 -35.84 -2.09
CA ALA A 349 -20.90 -36.80 -0.99
C ALA A 349 -20.28 -36.14 0.25
N THR A 350 -21.11 -35.87 1.25
CA THR A 350 -20.79 -35.11 2.47
C THR A 350 -19.77 -35.83 3.34
N PRO A 351 -18.64 -35.20 3.69
CA PRO A 351 -17.93 -35.52 4.92
C PRO A 351 -18.71 -34.92 6.07
N ASN A 352 -19.33 -35.76 6.90
CA ASN A 352 -19.91 -35.34 8.18
C ASN A 352 -18.76 -34.91 9.12
N LEU A 353 -18.41 -33.62 9.13
CA LEU A 353 -17.38 -33.03 9.98
C LEU A 353 -18.02 -31.97 10.89
N ALA A 354 -17.39 -31.74 12.04
CA ALA A 354 -17.81 -30.75 13.04
C ALA A 354 -17.89 -29.31 12.45
N GLU A 355 -18.51 -28.42 13.22
CA GLU A 355 -18.49 -26.95 13.03
C GLU A 355 -17.07 -26.46 12.65
N ASP A 356 -16.95 -25.60 11.63
CA ASP A 356 -15.70 -24.90 11.28
C ASP A 356 -15.90 -23.38 11.44
N PRO A 357 -15.69 -22.85 12.66
CA PRO A 357 -15.90 -21.43 12.95
C PRO A 357 -14.68 -20.57 12.60
N TYR A 358 -13.67 -21.12 11.93
CA TYR A 358 -12.34 -20.49 11.90
C TYR A 358 -11.95 -19.87 10.56
N GLY A 359 -12.27 -20.53 9.45
CA GLY A 359 -11.84 -20.07 8.13
C GLY A 359 -10.40 -20.44 7.76
N ALA A 360 -9.97 -20.03 6.57
CA ALA A 360 -8.65 -20.31 6.03
C ALA A 360 -8.19 -19.27 5.00
N LEU A 361 -6.86 -19.09 4.90
CA LEU A 361 -6.17 -18.26 3.92
C LEU A 361 -5.57 -19.15 2.82
N PHE A 362 -5.77 -18.76 1.57
CA PHE A 362 -5.26 -19.42 0.38
C PHE A 362 -4.34 -18.50 -0.41
N ARG A 363 -3.47 -19.08 -1.23
CA ARG A 363 -2.55 -18.37 -2.12
C ARG A 363 -2.46 -19.06 -3.48
N PHE A 364 -2.33 -18.28 -4.55
CA PHE A 364 -1.90 -18.76 -5.86
C PHE A 364 -1.18 -17.66 -6.65
N SER A 365 -0.43 -18.06 -7.70
CA SER A 365 0.13 -17.10 -8.65
C SER A 365 -0.37 -17.39 -10.07
N LEU A 366 -0.74 -16.34 -10.79
CA LEU A 366 -1.05 -16.42 -12.21
C LEU A 366 0.23 -16.62 -13.03
N ASN A 367 0.09 -17.27 -14.17
CA ASN A 367 1.14 -17.26 -15.20
C ASN A 367 1.24 -15.82 -15.75
N PRO A 368 2.44 -15.20 -15.88
CA PRO A 368 2.59 -13.81 -16.35
C PRO A 368 2.34 -13.57 -17.85
N ASN A 369 2.37 -14.62 -18.67
CA ASN A 369 2.21 -14.53 -20.12
C ASN A 369 0.83 -14.97 -20.60
N ASN A 370 0.06 -15.64 -19.73
CA ASN A 370 -1.26 -16.13 -20.05
C ASN A 370 -2.09 -16.25 -18.76
N PRO A 371 -3.07 -15.37 -18.51
CA PRO A 371 -3.85 -15.39 -17.28
C PRO A 371 -4.67 -16.67 -17.12
N THR A 372 -5.01 -17.35 -18.22
CA THR A 372 -5.76 -18.62 -18.19
C THR A 372 -4.85 -19.85 -18.14
N GLY A 373 -3.54 -19.66 -17.97
CA GLY A 373 -2.58 -20.74 -17.82
C GLY A 373 -2.82 -21.56 -16.55
N ALA A 374 -2.29 -22.78 -16.51
CA ALA A 374 -2.36 -23.60 -15.31
C ALA A 374 -1.57 -22.94 -14.16
N ILE A 375 -2.08 -23.11 -12.94
CA ILE A 375 -1.49 -22.66 -11.68
C ILE A 375 -0.79 -23.87 -11.06
N SER A 376 0.49 -23.76 -10.73
CA SER A 376 1.27 -24.87 -10.15
C SER A 376 1.48 -24.78 -8.64
N ASN A 377 1.13 -23.64 -8.03
CA ASN A 377 1.47 -23.28 -6.66
C ASN A 377 0.23 -22.91 -5.80
N PHE A 378 -0.96 -23.43 -6.14
CA PHE A 378 -2.14 -23.20 -5.31
C PHE A 378 -1.92 -23.83 -3.94
N GLU A 379 -2.13 -23.08 -2.86
CA GLU A 379 -1.81 -23.52 -1.50
C GLU A 379 -2.81 -22.96 -0.49
N GLN A 380 -3.22 -23.80 0.47
CA GLN A 380 -3.84 -23.34 1.72
C GLN A 380 -2.70 -22.99 2.69
N VAL A 381 -2.50 -21.71 2.96
CA VAL A 381 -1.31 -21.22 3.69
C VAL A 381 -1.54 -21.21 5.20
N LEU A 382 -2.76 -20.87 5.64
CA LEU A 382 -3.14 -20.80 7.05
C LEU A 382 -4.56 -21.33 7.25
N VAL A 383 -4.74 -22.12 8.31
CA VAL A 383 -6.06 -22.48 8.84
C VAL A 383 -6.22 -21.78 10.17
N GLY A 384 -7.38 -21.14 10.38
CA GLY A 384 -7.71 -20.49 11.65
C GLY A 384 -7.82 -21.47 12.82
N GLY A 385 -8.11 -20.93 13.99
CA GLY A 385 -8.20 -21.69 15.23
C GLY A 385 -7.61 -20.94 16.43
N PRO A 386 -7.51 -21.61 17.59
CA PRO A 386 -7.00 -21.00 18.81
C PRO A 386 -5.64 -20.32 18.60
N GLY A 387 -5.59 -19.00 18.82
CA GLY A 387 -4.38 -18.17 18.66
C GLY A 387 -3.99 -17.86 17.22
N LYS A 388 -4.80 -18.26 16.22
CA LYS A 388 -4.57 -17.98 14.80
C LYS A 388 -5.65 -17.08 14.19
N GLY A 389 -6.74 -16.90 14.91
CA GLY A 389 -7.88 -16.09 14.52
C GLY A 389 -9.03 -16.95 14.02
N ASN A 390 -10.21 -16.35 13.96
CA ASN A 390 -11.49 -17.00 13.69
C ASN A 390 -12.26 -16.18 12.64
N SER A 391 -13.21 -16.80 11.93
CA SER A 391 -14.01 -16.18 10.87
C SER A 391 -13.25 -15.14 10.04
N TYR A 392 -12.25 -15.59 9.28
CA TYR A 392 -11.47 -14.66 8.44
C TYR A 392 -12.36 -14.00 7.38
N ASP A 393 -12.31 -12.69 7.31
CA ASP A 393 -13.14 -11.88 6.43
C ASP A 393 -12.27 -11.01 5.51
N ASN A 394 -11.80 -9.87 5.99
CA ASN A 394 -10.98 -8.97 5.20
C ASN A 394 -9.48 -9.22 5.29
N ILE A 395 -8.75 -8.90 4.21
CA ILE A 395 -7.30 -9.01 4.18
C ILE A 395 -6.63 -7.82 3.51
N THR A 396 -5.42 -7.50 3.99
CA THR A 396 -4.45 -6.73 3.19
C THR A 396 -3.10 -7.40 3.22
N ILE A 397 -2.45 -7.45 2.07
CA ILE A 397 -1.07 -7.91 1.96
C ILE A 397 -0.17 -6.68 2.13
N THR A 398 0.70 -6.70 3.12
CA THR A 398 1.64 -5.60 3.37
C THR A 398 2.84 -5.71 2.45
N LYS A 399 3.52 -4.60 2.19
CA LYS A 399 4.72 -4.56 1.35
C LYS A 399 5.88 -5.38 1.90
N ASN A 400 5.93 -5.58 3.23
CA ASN A 400 6.89 -6.49 3.88
C ASN A 400 6.48 -7.98 3.80
N GLY A 401 5.41 -8.32 3.08
CA GLY A 401 5.01 -9.68 2.77
C GLY A 401 4.24 -10.40 3.89
N ASN A 402 3.73 -9.67 4.88
CA ASN A 402 2.76 -10.22 5.83
C ASN A 402 1.33 -10.12 5.25
N VAL A 403 0.42 -10.93 5.78
CA VAL A 403 -1.01 -10.82 5.49
C VAL A 403 -1.70 -10.38 6.78
N LEU A 404 -2.28 -9.19 6.76
CA LEU A 404 -3.20 -8.75 7.80
C LEU A 404 -4.54 -9.39 7.50
N ILE A 405 -5.15 -9.98 8.52
CA ILE A 405 -6.41 -10.70 8.44
C ILE A 405 -7.32 -10.09 9.51
N GLN A 406 -8.48 -9.63 9.07
CA GLN A 406 -9.56 -9.14 9.89
C GLN A 406 -10.52 -10.28 10.17
N GLU A 407 -11.02 -10.34 11.40
CA GLU A 407 -12.10 -11.26 11.76
C GLU A 407 -13.45 -10.56 11.55
N ASP A 408 -14.38 -11.33 10.98
CA ASP A 408 -15.84 -11.07 10.97
C ASP A 408 -16.38 -11.03 12.42
N GLU A 409 -17.69 -10.86 12.59
CA GLU A 409 -18.41 -11.10 13.83
C GLU A 409 -18.06 -12.49 14.42
N THR A 410 -17.27 -12.48 15.50
CA THR A 410 -16.91 -13.72 16.19
C THR A 410 -18.14 -14.44 16.74
N SER A 411 -19.26 -13.75 16.96
CA SER A 411 -20.51 -14.35 17.43
C SER A 411 -21.13 -15.36 16.44
N PHE A 412 -20.78 -15.32 15.15
CA PHE A 412 -21.29 -16.25 14.13
C PHE A 412 -20.66 -17.64 14.15
N GLY A 413 -19.56 -17.87 14.88
CA GLY A 413 -18.97 -19.21 15.00
C GLY A 413 -19.62 -20.10 16.06
N GLY A 414 -20.92 -19.88 16.31
CA GLY A 414 -21.80 -20.74 17.10
C GLY A 414 -21.32 -21.04 18.52
N ALA A 415 -21.50 -22.27 18.99
CA ALA A 415 -21.27 -22.60 20.40
C ALA A 415 -19.78 -22.54 20.78
N LEU A 416 -18.89 -22.83 19.85
CA LEU A 416 -17.44 -22.75 20.05
C LEU A 416 -17.01 -21.30 20.27
N MET A 417 -17.46 -20.39 19.41
CA MET A 417 -17.10 -18.99 19.52
C MET A 417 -17.80 -18.26 20.68
N LEU A 418 -19.07 -18.58 20.93
CA LEU A 418 -19.80 -18.07 22.10
C LEU A 418 -19.11 -18.45 23.41
N ALA A 419 -18.38 -19.57 23.46
CA ALA A 419 -17.60 -19.97 24.62
C ALA A 419 -16.29 -19.18 24.79
N GLU A 420 -15.68 -18.67 23.71
CA GLU A 420 -14.51 -17.79 23.78
C GLU A 420 -14.87 -16.41 24.35
N ASN A 421 -16.07 -15.91 24.03
CA ASN A 421 -16.64 -14.67 24.57
C ASN A 421 -15.68 -13.46 24.47
N ARG A 422 -15.21 -13.18 23.25
CA ARG A 422 -14.26 -12.10 22.93
C ARG A 422 -14.71 -11.32 21.69
N GLU A 423 -14.22 -10.09 21.57
CA GLU A 423 -14.40 -9.29 20.35
C GLU A 423 -13.52 -9.80 19.21
N ALA A 424 -13.86 -9.40 17.98
CA ALA A 424 -13.04 -9.58 16.80
C ALA A 424 -11.70 -8.82 16.93
N GLN A 425 -10.69 -9.32 16.21
CA GLN A 425 -9.33 -8.78 16.20
C GLN A 425 -8.81 -8.67 14.77
N ILE A 426 -7.71 -7.94 14.61
CA ILE A 426 -6.92 -7.91 13.38
C ILE A 426 -5.58 -8.56 13.68
N VAL A 427 -5.25 -9.62 12.96
CA VAL A 427 -4.01 -10.38 13.13
C VAL A 427 -3.08 -10.19 11.95
N SER A 428 -1.78 -10.18 12.19
CA SER A 428 -0.76 -10.24 11.14
C SER A 428 -0.18 -11.64 11.05
N TYR A 429 -0.25 -12.24 9.86
CA TYR A 429 0.36 -13.51 9.54
C TYR A 429 1.66 -13.30 8.76
N ASN A 430 2.78 -13.65 9.37
CA ASN A 430 4.06 -13.71 8.68
C ASN A 430 4.18 -15.05 7.94
N ILE A 431 4.11 -15.01 6.61
CA ILE A 431 4.11 -16.20 5.76
C ILE A 431 5.42 -16.98 5.90
N ALA A 432 6.57 -16.29 5.96
CA ALA A 432 7.89 -16.92 5.99
C ALA A 432 8.16 -17.61 7.34
N ALA A 433 7.86 -16.93 8.45
CA ALA A 433 8.03 -17.45 9.80
C ALA A 433 6.88 -18.38 10.24
N LYS A 434 5.75 -18.34 9.53
CA LYS A 434 4.50 -19.06 9.87
C LYS A 434 3.98 -18.70 11.27
N THR A 435 4.10 -17.44 11.64
CA THR A 435 3.66 -16.90 12.94
C THR A 435 2.48 -15.96 12.77
N VAL A 436 1.53 -16.03 13.70
CA VAL A 436 0.38 -15.11 13.77
C VAL A 436 0.58 -14.21 14.99
N THR A 437 0.40 -12.90 14.81
CA THR A 437 0.53 -11.89 15.87
C THR A 437 -0.72 -11.00 15.84
N PRO A 438 -1.53 -10.97 16.91
CA PRO A 438 -2.63 -10.02 17.02
C PRO A 438 -2.08 -8.60 17.06
N LEU A 439 -2.57 -7.71 16.20
CA LEU A 439 -2.16 -6.29 16.17
C LEU A 439 -3.18 -5.40 16.87
N PHE A 440 -4.46 -5.65 16.65
CA PHE A 440 -5.54 -4.79 17.11
C PHE A 440 -6.71 -5.62 17.63
N TYR A 441 -7.44 -5.08 18.61
CA TYR A 441 -8.70 -5.63 19.10
C TYR A 441 -9.80 -4.60 18.93
N ILE A 442 -10.98 -5.04 18.50
CA ILE A 442 -12.18 -4.22 18.58
C ILE A 442 -12.57 -4.01 20.06
N ASN A 443 -13.04 -2.81 20.35
CA ASN A 443 -13.46 -2.39 21.67
C ASN A 443 -14.89 -1.85 21.61
N GLU A 444 -15.87 -2.76 21.66
CA GLU A 444 -17.31 -2.41 21.61
C GLU A 444 -17.70 -1.43 22.73
N ASP A 445 -17.06 -1.53 23.91
CA ASP A 445 -17.29 -0.64 25.05
C ASP A 445 -16.99 0.84 24.73
N ALA A 446 -16.15 1.12 23.73
CA ALA A 446 -15.84 2.48 23.28
C ALA A 446 -17.01 3.19 22.60
N GLY A 447 -17.98 2.45 22.05
CA GLY A 447 -19.23 3.02 21.54
C GLY A 447 -20.14 3.57 22.64
N GLY A 448 -19.97 3.08 23.87
CA GLY A 448 -20.82 3.37 25.02
C GLY A 448 -22.02 2.42 25.10
N THR A 449 -22.73 2.47 26.23
CA THR A 449 -23.72 1.44 26.65
C THR A 449 -24.89 1.19 25.69
N GLN A 450 -25.12 2.09 24.74
CA GLN A 450 -26.17 1.96 23.71
C GLN A 450 -25.78 1.01 22.57
N PHE A 451 -24.50 0.69 22.42
CA PHE A 451 -23.99 -0.28 21.46
C PHE A 451 -23.51 -1.58 22.12
N ASN A 452 -23.42 -1.60 23.46
CA ASN A 452 -23.08 -2.80 24.20
C ASN A 452 -24.24 -3.79 24.18
N ASN A 453 -24.00 -4.99 23.67
CA ASN A 453 -24.84 -6.15 23.96
C ASN A 453 -24.21 -6.95 25.10
N PRO A 454 -24.59 -6.73 26.38
CA PRO A 454 -23.99 -7.44 27.50
C PRO A 454 -24.31 -8.95 27.51
N LEU A 455 -25.16 -9.42 26.59
CA LEU A 455 -25.57 -10.82 26.48
C LEU A 455 -24.81 -11.58 25.37
N ALA A 456 -24.10 -10.90 24.46
CA ALA A 456 -23.29 -11.52 23.41
C ALA A 456 -22.21 -10.53 22.90
N LYS A 457 -20.93 -10.81 23.22
CA LYS A 457 -19.77 -10.11 22.64
C LYS A 457 -19.50 -10.59 21.22
N GLY A 458 -18.76 -9.81 20.43
CA GLY A 458 -18.30 -10.23 19.10
C GLY A 458 -19.31 -9.99 18.00
N GLN A 459 -20.08 -8.91 18.10
CA GLN A 459 -21.03 -8.49 17.08
C GLN A 459 -20.47 -7.36 16.21
N TRP A 460 -19.30 -6.85 16.54
CA TRP A 460 -18.62 -5.85 15.72
C TRP A 460 -17.49 -6.52 14.97
N GLU A 461 -17.23 -5.97 13.79
CA GLU A 461 -16.19 -6.43 12.89
C GLU A 461 -15.47 -5.24 12.25
N THR A 462 -14.46 -5.54 11.45
CA THR A 462 -13.79 -4.56 10.60
C THR A 462 -13.76 -5.13 9.20
N SER A 463 -14.19 -4.37 8.18
CA SER A 463 -14.42 -4.95 6.84
C SER A 463 -13.72 -4.19 5.71
N GLY A 464 -12.70 -3.44 6.08
CA GLY A 464 -11.77 -2.84 5.14
C GLY A 464 -10.49 -2.48 5.86
N ILE A 465 -9.34 -2.83 5.30
CA ILE A 465 -8.02 -2.44 5.79
C ILE A 465 -7.07 -2.21 4.63
N ILE A 466 -6.32 -1.11 4.70
CA ILE A 466 -5.33 -0.75 3.69
C ILE A 466 -4.06 -0.27 4.38
N GLU A 467 -2.91 -0.80 3.96
CA GLU A 467 -1.59 -0.30 4.37
C GLU A 467 -1.27 1.02 3.65
N ILE A 468 -0.76 1.99 4.42
CA ILE A 468 -0.34 3.31 3.95
C ILE A 468 1.12 3.52 4.32
N GLY A 469 1.95 3.72 3.29
CA GLY A 469 3.35 4.14 3.48
C GLY A 469 4.31 3.08 4.01
N GLY A 470 3.94 1.79 4.06
CA GLY A 470 4.88 0.71 4.40
C GLY A 470 5.96 0.48 3.33
N SER A 471 6.95 -0.37 3.65
CA SER A 471 8.04 -0.79 2.77
C SER A 471 8.25 -2.31 2.81
N SER A 472 9.26 -2.84 2.11
CA SER A 472 9.62 -4.26 2.21
C SER A 472 10.22 -4.66 3.57
N THR A 473 10.68 -3.70 4.36
CA THR A 473 11.35 -3.93 5.65
C THR A 473 10.51 -3.45 6.83
N THR A 474 9.57 -2.51 6.63
CA THR A 474 8.85 -1.83 7.70
C THR A 474 7.34 -1.87 7.49
N SER A 475 6.60 -1.92 8.59
CA SER A 475 5.13 -1.83 8.54
C SER A 475 4.69 -0.39 8.36
N GLY A 476 3.71 -0.16 7.48
CA GLY A 476 3.08 1.15 7.30
C GLY A 476 2.11 1.52 8.42
N ALA A 477 1.45 2.67 8.22
CA ALA A 477 0.18 2.97 8.88
C ALA A 477 -0.95 2.13 8.26
N TYR A 478 -2.06 1.98 8.96
CA TYR A 478 -3.24 1.29 8.45
C TYR A 478 -4.46 2.19 8.55
N LEU A 479 -5.17 2.36 7.43
CA LEU A 479 -6.51 2.90 7.43
C LEU A 479 -7.47 1.70 7.38
N PHE A 480 -8.42 1.66 8.30
CA PHE A 480 -9.44 0.63 8.32
C PHE A 480 -10.76 1.19 8.89
N ASP A 481 -11.84 0.50 8.61
CA ASP A 481 -13.14 0.77 9.21
C ASP A 481 -13.46 -0.25 10.32
N VAL A 482 -14.50 0.09 11.09
CA VAL A 482 -15.14 -0.78 12.08
C VAL A 482 -16.64 -0.70 11.84
N GLN A 483 -17.27 -1.85 11.70
CA GLN A 483 -18.71 -2.02 11.66
C GLN A 483 -19.24 -2.27 13.06
N ALA A 484 -20.27 -1.53 13.46
CA ALA A 484 -20.95 -1.73 14.72
C ALA A 484 -22.36 -2.29 14.45
N HIS A 485 -22.49 -3.62 14.35
CA HIS A 485 -23.77 -4.29 14.10
C HIS A 485 -24.71 -4.26 15.29
N THR A 486 -26.01 -4.49 15.03
CA THR A 486 -27.07 -4.67 16.03
C THR A 486 -27.44 -3.44 16.89
N ILE A 487 -27.34 -2.23 16.33
CA ILE A 487 -27.95 -1.06 16.96
C ILE A 487 -29.48 -1.18 16.88
N VAL A 488 -30.08 -1.82 17.88
CA VAL A 488 -31.54 -1.84 18.03
C VAL A 488 -32.00 -0.45 18.47
N ASN A 489 -32.21 0.44 17.50
CA ASN A 489 -32.89 1.71 17.77
C ASN A 489 -34.34 1.40 18.19
N PRO A 490 -34.80 1.80 19.38
CA PRO A 490 -36.22 1.79 19.68
C PRO A 490 -36.92 2.65 18.61
N SER A 491 -37.98 2.13 18.00
CA SER A 491 -38.73 2.83 16.97
C SER A 491 -39.06 4.27 17.41
N GLY A 492 -38.47 5.27 16.75
CA GLY A 492 -38.68 6.69 17.06
C GLY A 492 -37.63 7.35 17.97
N SER A 493 -36.55 6.66 18.35
CA SER A 493 -35.41 7.28 19.03
C SER A 493 -34.61 8.16 18.08
N THR A 494 -34.52 9.45 18.38
CA THR A 494 -33.72 10.44 17.62
C THR A 494 -32.33 10.67 18.24
N SER A 495 -31.91 9.88 19.23
CA SER A 495 -30.92 10.37 20.21
C SER A 495 -29.62 9.58 20.37
N VAL A 496 -29.22 8.75 19.40
CA VAL A 496 -27.82 8.26 19.38
C VAL A 496 -27.06 8.72 18.14
N LEU A 497 -27.72 8.74 16.96
CA LEU A 497 -27.10 9.12 15.69
C LEU A 497 -27.94 10.11 14.85
N GLY A 498 -28.88 10.86 15.46
CA GLY A 498 -29.73 11.82 14.73
C GLY A 498 -30.99 11.23 14.07
N GLY A 499 -31.29 9.95 14.32
CA GLY A 499 -32.56 9.30 13.99
C GLY A 499 -32.62 8.69 12.58
N ARG A 500 -32.88 7.37 12.54
CA ARG A 500 -33.10 6.48 11.38
C ARG A 500 -31.90 5.68 10.82
N TYR A 501 -30.94 5.25 11.65
CA TYR A 501 -29.84 4.38 11.18
C TYR A 501 -29.93 3.01 11.87
N ALA A 502 -29.77 1.94 11.08
CA ALA A 502 -29.87 0.54 11.55
C ALA A 502 -28.59 0.04 12.24
N GLU A 503 -27.44 0.66 11.96
CA GLU A 503 -26.13 0.31 12.50
C GLU A 503 -25.21 1.56 12.45
N GLY A 504 -23.95 1.43 12.90
CA GLY A 504 -22.97 2.50 12.94
C GLY A 504 -21.57 2.03 12.57
N GLY A 505 -20.57 2.89 12.71
CA GLY A 505 -19.19 2.54 12.42
C GLY A 505 -18.21 3.71 12.54
N GLN A 506 -16.93 3.42 12.34
CA GLN A 506 -15.85 4.40 12.46
C GLN A 506 -14.77 4.14 11.40
N LEU A 507 -14.21 5.20 10.82
CA LEU A 507 -12.97 5.14 10.06
C LEU A 507 -11.80 5.48 10.99
N ILE A 508 -10.78 4.64 11.03
CA ILE A 508 -9.67 4.70 11.98
C ILE A 508 -8.33 4.65 11.23
N LEU A 509 -7.39 5.46 11.67
CA LEU A 509 -5.99 5.38 11.24
C LEU A 509 -5.11 4.90 12.39
N ALA A 510 -4.40 3.80 12.20
CA ALA A 510 -3.35 3.35 13.10
C ALA A 510 -1.99 3.75 12.53
N VAL A 511 -1.27 4.67 13.19
CA VAL A 511 0.06 5.12 12.76
C VAL A 511 1.12 4.52 13.68
N PRO A 512 2.24 3.95 13.18
CA PRO A 512 3.32 3.47 14.03
C PRO A 512 3.74 4.53 15.06
N THR A 513 3.93 4.15 16.32
CA THR A 513 4.31 5.12 17.36
C THR A 513 5.76 5.56 17.20
N SER A 514 6.02 6.86 17.24
CA SER A 514 7.35 7.43 17.52
C SER A 514 7.73 7.17 18.98
N LEU A 515 8.89 6.54 19.21
CA LEU A 515 9.41 6.17 20.51
C LEU A 515 10.82 6.76 20.74
N LYS A 516 11.18 6.89 22.02
CA LYS A 516 12.50 7.35 22.43
C LYS A 516 13.20 6.27 23.23
N TYR A 517 14.38 5.84 22.75
CA TYR A 517 15.18 4.79 23.35
C TYR A 517 16.50 5.33 23.92
N THR A 518 17.01 4.74 25.00
CA THR A 518 18.29 5.15 25.63
C THR A 518 19.01 3.95 26.23
N GLY A 519 20.23 3.64 25.75
CA GLY A 519 21.06 2.51 26.19
C GLY A 519 21.86 2.79 27.47
N GLY A 520 22.55 3.93 27.50
CA GLY A 520 23.24 4.41 28.70
C GLY A 520 24.75 4.20 28.64
N VAL A 521 25.32 3.43 29.58
CA VAL A 521 26.77 3.13 29.59
C VAL A 521 26.94 1.63 29.39
N GLY A 522 27.79 1.25 28.44
CA GLY A 522 28.01 -0.15 28.05
C GLY A 522 27.78 -0.34 26.56
N ASN A 523 27.96 -1.57 26.09
CA ASN A 523 27.63 -1.92 24.72
C ASN A 523 26.16 -2.29 24.66
N ASP A 524 25.34 -1.46 24.02
CA ASP A 524 23.89 -1.66 23.95
C ASP A 524 23.44 -2.18 22.58
N THR A 525 22.33 -2.92 22.57
CA THR A 525 21.62 -3.27 21.34
C THR A 525 20.22 -2.71 21.45
N ILE A 526 19.91 -1.74 20.59
CA ILE A 526 18.63 -1.03 20.59
C ILE A 526 18.01 -1.18 19.21
N THR A 527 16.75 -1.62 19.19
CA THR A 527 15.92 -1.65 18.01
C THR A 527 14.73 -0.74 18.25
N GLY A 528 14.52 0.17 17.31
CA GLY A 528 13.40 1.09 17.25
C GLY A 528 12.08 0.38 16.93
N SER A 529 11.20 1.12 16.31
CA SER A 529 9.86 0.81 15.86
C SER A 529 9.76 1.21 14.39
N ASN A 530 8.61 0.97 13.76
CA ASN A 530 8.40 1.41 12.37
C ASN A 530 7.92 2.87 12.29
N GLY A 531 8.03 3.65 13.36
CA GLY A 531 7.71 5.07 13.37
C GLY A 531 8.94 5.90 13.67
N ASN A 532 8.89 7.19 13.35
CA ASN A 532 10.01 8.14 13.52
C ASN A 532 10.56 8.15 14.96
N ASP A 533 11.69 7.51 15.21
CA ASP A 533 12.24 7.29 16.53
C ASP A 533 13.39 8.23 16.87
N VAL A 534 13.66 8.33 18.18
CA VAL A 534 14.90 8.93 18.69
C VAL A 534 15.65 7.89 19.49
N ILE A 535 16.72 7.37 18.91
CA ILE A 535 17.57 6.34 19.50
C ILE A 535 18.85 6.97 20.03
N ASN A 536 19.17 6.75 21.31
CA ASN A 536 20.43 7.17 21.92
C ASN A 536 21.18 5.96 22.51
N GLY A 537 22.28 5.55 21.87
CA GLY A 537 23.13 4.43 22.32
C GLY A 537 23.82 4.77 23.65
N GLY A 538 24.51 5.91 23.70
CA GLY A 538 25.25 6.35 24.87
C GLY A 538 26.74 6.02 24.75
N ALA A 539 27.42 5.67 25.84
CA ALA A 539 28.85 5.36 25.79
C ALA A 539 29.08 3.86 25.67
N GLY A 540 29.88 3.41 24.71
CA GLY A 540 30.21 2.01 24.44
C GLY A 540 30.08 1.68 22.96
N ASN A 541 30.30 0.43 22.58
CA ASN A 541 30.15 -0.02 21.19
C ASN A 541 28.73 -0.56 21.00
N ASN A 542 27.86 0.21 20.36
CA ASN A 542 26.44 -0.05 20.27
C ASN A 542 26.03 -0.64 18.91
N ILE A 543 24.89 -1.33 18.90
CA ILE A 543 24.18 -1.75 17.69
C ILE A 543 22.80 -1.10 17.73
N LEU A 544 22.52 -0.19 16.81
CA LEU A 544 21.32 0.63 16.78
C LEU A 544 20.58 0.43 15.46
N ALA A 545 19.30 0.10 15.50
CA ALA A 545 18.47 -0.05 14.31
C ALA A 545 17.22 0.82 14.45
N GLY A 546 17.03 1.74 13.51
CA GLY A 546 15.85 2.61 13.39
C GLY A 546 14.61 1.84 12.95
N LEU A 547 14.77 1.00 11.92
CA LEU A 547 13.72 0.28 11.20
C LEU A 547 12.98 1.17 10.21
N GLY A 548 11.87 1.79 10.63
CA GLY A 548 11.02 2.50 9.69
C GLY A 548 10.65 3.86 10.19
N GLY A 549 10.46 4.78 9.26
CA GLY A 549 10.20 6.17 9.59
C GLY A 549 11.49 6.97 9.57
N ASN A 550 11.36 8.27 9.79
CA ASN A 550 12.49 9.20 9.77
C ASN A 550 13.11 9.26 11.17
N ASP A 551 14.18 8.51 11.37
CA ASP A 551 14.77 8.26 12.67
C ASP A 551 15.91 9.24 12.98
N THR A 552 16.13 9.47 14.28
CA THR A 552 17.33 10.14 14.77
C THR A 552 18.14 9.17 15.61
N ILE A 553 19.29 8.73 15.07
CA ILE A 553 20.18 7.76 15.69
C ILE A 553 21.43 8.47 16.22
N ILE A 554 21.56 8.52 17.54
CA ILE A 554 22.70 9.11 18.25
C ILE A 554 23.47 7.97 18.93
N ALA A 555 24.60 7.54 18.38
CA ALA A 555 25.29 6.38 18.94
C ALA A 555 26.14 6.73 20.16
N GLY A 556 26.94 7.79 20.07
CA GLY A 556 27.62 8.39 21.22
C GLY A 556 29.14 8.26 21.11
N ALA A 557 29.77 7.47 21.98
CA ALA A 557 31.22 7.28 21.92
C ALA A 557 31.56 5.80 21.96
N GLY A 558 32.39 5.34 21.03
CA GLY A 558 32.68 3.93 20.85
C GLY A 558 32.63 3.57 19.37
N ASN A 559 32.95 2.32 19.05
CA ASN A 559 32.83 1.82 17.67
C ASN A 559 31.40 1.31 17.49
N ASP A 560 30.55 2.13 16.90
CA ASP A 560 29.11 1.85 16.80
C ASP A 560 28.73 1.26 15.45
N THR A 561 27.62 0.53 15.43
CA THR A 561 26.95 0.08 14.19
C THR A 561 25.53 0.63 14.18
N ALA A 562 25.16 1.36 13.13
CA ALA A 562 23.83 1.96 12.98
C ALA A 562 23.17 1.55 11.66
N TYR A 563 21.89 1.21 11.74
CA TYR A 563 21.01 0.89 10.62
C TYR A 563 19.84 1.88 10.61
N GLY A 564 19.65 2.61 9.52
CA GLY A 564 18.49 3.50 9.30
C GLY A 564 17.29 2.73 8.77
N ASP A 565 17.55 1.92 7.75
CA ASP A 565 16.56 1.10 7.04
C ASP A 565 15.68 1.96 6.11
N ALA A 566 14.42 2.23 6.43
CA ALA A 566 13.55 2.97 5.49
C ALA A 566 13.07 4.29 6.09
N GLY A 567 13.41 5.40 5.45
CA GLY A 567 13.03 6.74 5.89
C GLY A 567 14.19 7.72 5.72
N ASN A 568 13.91 9.01 5.84
CA ASN A 568 14.96 10.02 5.78
C ASN A 568 15.56 10.18 7.18
N ASP A 569 16.71 9.55 7.40
CA ASP A 569 17.29 9.38 8.73
C ASP A 569 18.38 10.40 9.05
N LEU A 570 18.61 10.56 10.35
CA LEU A 570 19.63 11.43 10.90
C LEU A 570 20.58 10.66 11.82
N PHE A 571 21.82 10.51 11.39
CA PHE A 571 22.87 9.80 12.13
C PHE A 571 23.87 10.76 12.76
N PHE A 572 24.11 10.60 14.06
CA PHE A 572 25.20 11.20 14.82
C PHE A 572 25.94 10.13 15.62
N LEU A 573 26.97 9.53 15.04
CA LEU A 573 27.61 8.38 15.69
C LEU A 573 28.67 8.79 16.70
N GLY A 574 29.34 9.92 16.48
CA GLY A 574 30.38 10.40 17.39
C GLY A 574 31.67 9.59 17.28
N ASN A 575 32.61 9.81 18.21
CA ASN A 575 33.98 9.31 18.02
C ASN A 575 34.07 7.77 18.09
N GLY A 576 34.79 7.18 17.15
CA GLY A 576 35.09 5.75 17.05
C GLY A 576 35.18 5.32 15.59
N ASN A 577 35.52 4.05 15.36
CA ASN A 577 35.43 3.47 14.02
C ASN A 577 34.02 2.91 13.84
N ASN A 578 33.16 3.67 13.18
CA ASN A 578 31.75 3.36 13.07
C ASN A 578 31.39 2.65 11.76
N LEU A 579 30.25 1.97 11.79
CA LEU A 579 29.64 1.31 10.64
C LEU A 579 28.21 1.81 10.45
N VAL A 580 27.91 2.42 9.30
CA VAL A 580 26.58 2.95 8.97
C VAL A 580 26.02 2.24 7.75
N PHE A 581 24.77 1.78 7.87
CA PHE A 581 23.91 1.37 6.76
C PHE A 581 22.66 2.24 6.78
N ALA A 582 22.62 3.27 5.94
CA ALA A 582 21.51 4.22 5.92
C ALA A 582 20.30 3.65 5.16
N ASN A 583 20.56 3.04 4.00
CA ASN A 583 19.62 2.30 3.16
C ASN A 583 18.69 3.20 2.32
N GLU A 584 17.38 3.19 2.51
CA GLU A 584 16.44 3.91 1.63
C GLU A 584 16.03 5.25 2.26
N GLY A 585 16.34 6.38 1.62
CA GLY A 585 15.92 7.70 2.09
C GLY A 585 16.91 8.80 1.75
N ASP A 586 16.46 10.06 1.81
CA ASP A 586 17.38 11.21 1.75
C ASP A 586 18.02 11.41 3.14
N ASP A 587 19.20 10.82 3.37
CA ASP A 587 19.79 10.72 4.71
C ASP A 587 20.78 11.83 5.05
N ILE A 588 20.93 12.10 6.34
CA ILE A 588 21.97 12.99 6.88
C ILE A 588 22.86 12.18 7.82
N ILE A 589 24.12 11.99 7.42
CA ILE A 589 25.05 11.11 8.11
C ILE A 589 26.24 11.90 8.66
N ASN A 590 26.48 11.81 9.97
CA ASN A 590 27.68 12.31 10.63
C ASN A 590 28.31 11.23 11.52
N THR A 591 29.50 10.76 11.14
CA THR A 591 30.21 9.70 11.89
C THR A 591 31.31 10.21 12.82
N GLY A 592 31.69 11.49 12.75
CA GLY A 592 32.55 12.11 13.76
C GLY A 592 34.05 11.92 13.50
N LEU A 593 34.76 11.24 14.41
CA LEU A 593 36.21 11.00 14.31
C LEU A 593 36.46 9.51 14.33
N GLY A 594 37.36 9.02 13.48
CA GLY A 594 37.75 7.62 13.40
C GLY A 594 37.74 7.12 11.96
N ASN A 595 38.11 5.87 11.77
CA ASN A 595 38.07 5.26 10.44
C ASN A 595 36.68 4.65 10.22
N ASP A 596 35.78 5.41 9.60
CA ASP A 596 34.39 5.02 9.45
C ASP A 596 34.11 4.29 8.12
N PHE A 597 33.11 3.42 8.15
CA PHE A 597 32.55 2.77 6.97
C PHE A 597 31.08 3.17 6.81
N ILE A 598 30.74 3.82 5.71
CA ILE A 598 29.41 4.37 5.45
C ILE A 598 28.86 3.77 4.16
N TYR A 599 27.65 3.23 4.23
CA TYR A 599 26.88 2.74 3.10
C TYR A 599 25.52 3.43 3.09
N ALA A 600 25.34 4.40 2.18
CA ALA A 600 24.13 5.22 2.15
C ALA A 600 23.02 4.58 1.30
N ASP A 601 23.37 3.97 0.16
CA ASP A 601 22.46 3.27 -0.78
C ASP A 601 21.58 4.19 -1.65
N ALA A 602 20.29 4.35 -1.37
CA ALA A 602 19.36 5.00 -2.29
C ALA A 602 18.77 6.28 -1.70
N GLY A 603 19.11 7.43 -2.28
CA GLY A 603 18.57 8.72 -1.89
C GLY A 603 19.51 9.88 -2.22
N ASN A 604 19.15 11.11 -1.87
CA ASN A 604 20.04 12.26 -1.99
C ASN A 604 20.69 12.54 -0.64
N ASP A 605 21.83 11.89 -0.38
CA ASP A 605 22.41 11.85 0.96
C ASP A 605 23.39 13.00 1.23
N ALA A 606 23.42 13.45 2.48
CA ALA A 606 24.39 14.40 3.01
C ALA A 606 25.31 13.71 4.02
N ILE A 607 26.51 13.33 3.56
CA ILE A 607 27.47 12.53 4.31
C ILE A 607 28.64 13.40 4.79
N THR A 608 28.91 13.36 6.09
CA THR A 608 30.11 13.94 6.73
C THR A 608 30.80 12.85 7.55
N ALA A 609 31.86 12.26 7.02
CA ALA A 609 32.60 11.20 7.73
C ALA A 609 33.47 11.77 8.87
N GLY A 610 34.11 12.93 8.63
CA GLY A 610 35.00 13.57 9.59
C GLY A 610 36.36 12.87 9.71
N ASP A 611 37.26 13.36 10.56
CA ASP A 611 38.68 12.98 10.47
C ASP A 611 38.92 11.47 10.71
N GLY A 612 39.72 10.87 9.83
CA GLY A 612 40.17 9.48 9.83
C GLY A 612 40.28 8.94 8.41
N ASN A 613 40.70 7.69 8.24
CA ASN A 613 40.71 7.06 6.92
C ASN A 613 39.35 6.40 6.68
N ASN A 614 38.45 7.11 6.01
CA ASN A 614 37.06 6.71 5.85
C ASN A 614 36.82 5.95 4.54
N THR A 615 35.76 5.15 4.54
CA THR A 615 35.24 4.48 3.35
C THR A 615 33.77 4.80 3.18
N VAL A 616 33.40 5.44 2.06
CA VAL A 616 32.03 5.88 1.79
C VAL A 616 31.50 5.27 0.50
N PHE A 617 30.35 4.61 0.55
CA PHE A 617 29.56 4.17 -0.60
C PHE A 617 28.26 4.99 -0.64
N ALA A 618 28.26 6.07 -1.42
CA ALA A 618 27.10 6.96 -1.57
C ALA A 618 26.06 6.41 -2.57
N ARG A 619 26.49 5.60 -3.54
CA ARG A 619 25.59 4.89 -4.48
C ARG A 619 24.63 5.80 -5.26
N GLU A 620 23.31 5.64 -5.17
CA GLU A 620 22.35 6.29 -6.06
C GLU A 620 22.01 7.72 -5.59
N GLY A 621 21.37 8.53 -6.45
CA GLY A 621 20.93 9.89 -6.12
C GLY A 621 22.00 10.99 -6.11
N ASN A 622 21.59 12.22 -5.76
CA ASN A 622 22.45 13.40 -5.83
C ASN A 622 23.12 13.66 -4.48
N ASN A 623 24.26 13.00 -4.24
CA ASN A 623 24.87 12.97 -2.92
C ASN A 623 25.84 14.14 -2.67
N ARG A 624 25.93 14.59 -1.41
CA ARG A 624 26.96 15.49 -0.91
C ARG A 624 27.84 14.77 0.08
N VAL A 625 29.10 14.52 -0.28
CA VAL A 625 30.06 13.77 0.53
C VAL A 625 31.20 14.68 0.99
N ALA A 626 31.47 14.69 2.29
CA ALA A 626 32.64 15.32 2.90
C ALA A 626 33.35 14.32 3.83
N THR A 627 34.65 14.05 3.63
CA THR A 627 35.35 13.03 4.44
C THR A 627 36.35 13.61 5.44
N GLY A 628 37.04 14.73 5.20
CA GLY A 628 37.80 15.45 6.23
C GLY A 628 39.32 15.24 6.15
N LEU A 629 39.98 14.98 7.28
CA LEU A 629 41.41 14.62 7.30
C LEU A 629 41.58 13.11 7.22
N GLY A 630 42.62 12.62 6.54
CA GLY A 630 42.94 11.20 6.41
C GLY A 630 42.95 10.77 4.95
N ASN A 631 43.39 9.54 4.70
CA ASN A 631 43.38 8.97 3.36
C ASN A 631 42.04 8.26 3.14
N ASP A 632 41.11 8.93 2.47
CA ASP A 632 39.74 8.49 2.33
C ASP A 632 39.51 7.72 1.02
N THR A 633 38.47 6.88 1.01
CA THR A 633 37.96 6.25 -0.21
C THR A 633 36.47 6.50 -0.38
N VAL A 634 36.07 7.05 -1.53
CA VAL A 634 34.68 7.40 -1.84
C VAL A 634 34.24 6.71 -3.13
N TRP A 635 33.10 6.02 -3.10
CA TRP A 635 32.37 5.52 -4.26
C TRP A 635 31.05 6.28 -4.42
N ALA A 636 31.00 7.17 -5.41
CA ALA A 636 29.78 7.81 -5.85
C ALA A 636 29.22 7.08 -7.09
N GLY A 637 27.96 6.64 -6.99
CA GLY A 637 27.24 5.97 -8.06
C GLY A 637 26.51 6.97 -8.95
N MET A 638 25.28 6.62 -9.35
CA MET A 638 24.46 7.45 -10.24
C MET A 638 24.15 8.82 -9.62
N GLY A 639 23.68 9.78 -10.44
CA GLY A 639 23.26 11.10 -9.98
C GLY A 639 24.36 12.15 -9.98
N ASN A 640 23.98 13.39 -9.65
CA ASN A 640 24.88 14.55 -9.64
C ASN A 640 25.48 14.72 -8.25
N ASN A 641 26.73 14.28 -8.06
CA ASN A 641 27.35 14.25 -6.74
C ASN A 641 28.27 15.44 -6.49
N SER A 642 28.36 15.88 -5.23
CA SER A 642 29.29 16.89 -4.74
C SER A 642 30.23 16.27 -3.71
N ILE A 643 31.50 16.09 -4.06
CA ILE A 643 32.48 15.35 -3.26
C ILE A 643 33.61 16.28 -2.82
N THR A 644 33.92 16.31 -1.51
CA THR A 644 35.08 17.00 -0.95
C THR A 644 35.81 16.09 0.03
N THR A 645 36.99 15.60 -0.30
CA THR A 645 37.67 14.62 0.57
C THR A 645 38.54 15.27 1.62
N GLY A 646 39.25 16.36 1.32
CA GLY A 646 39.82 17.22 2.36
C GLY A 646 41.34 17.15 2.38
N ALA A 647 41.97 16.53 3.38
CA ALA A 647 43.43 16.40 3.40
C ALA A 647 43.90 14.98 3.64
N GLY A 648 44.81 14.48 2.81
CA GLY A 648 45.30 13.12 2.79
C GLY A 648 45.42 12.66 1.33
N ASP A 649 45.99 11.48 1.10
CA ASP A 649 46.06 10.92 -0.25
C ASP A 649 44.77 10.13 -0.51
N ASP A 650 43.80 10.76 -1.18
CA ASP A 650 42.44 10.25 -1.31
C ASP A 650 42.17 9.45 -2.60
N LEU A 651 41.18 8.55 -2.56
CA LEU A 651 40.75 7.75 -3.70
C LEU A 651 39.25 7.89 -3.97
N ILE A 652 38.89 8.45 -5.13
CA ILE A 652 37.50 8.75 -5.48
C ILE A 652 37.11 7.97 -6.74
N TYR A 653 36.07 7.16 -6.64
CA TYR A 653 35.41 6.49 -7.76
C TYR A 653 34.08 7.16 -8.06
N VAL A 654 33.88 7.51 -9.33
CA VAL A 654 32.64 8.11 -9.83
C VAL A 654 32.14 7.31 -11.03
N SER A 655 30.85 6.94 -11.02
CA SER A 655 30.24 6.11 -12.06
C SER A 655 28.81 6.57 -12.40
N GLY A 656 28.15 5.99 -13.39
CA GLY A 656 26.69 6.19 -13.58
C GLY A 656 26.22 7.44 -14.37
N GLY A 657 27.13 8.27 -14.91
CA GLY A 657 26.80 9.26 -15.95
C GLY A 657 26.13 10.57 -15.51
N GLY A 658 26.16 10.91 -14.22
CA GLY A 658 25.72 12.22 -13.71
C GLY A 658 26.80 13.31 -13.77
N ILE A 659 26.41 14.56 -13.48
CA ILE A 659 27.27 15.75 -13.45
C ILE A 659 27.84 15.90 -12.03
N ASN A 660 29.11 15.58 -11.84
CA ASN A 660 29.74 15.60 -10.52
C ASN A 660 30.64 16.83 -10.32
N THR A 661 30.70 17.31 -9.08
CA THR A 661 31.68 18.32 -8.65
C THR A 661 32.60 17.69 -7.61
N ILE A 662 33.91 17.66 -7.90
CA ILE A 662 34.89 16.94 -7.09
C ILE A 662 36.01 17.87 -6.66
N ASN A 663 36.28 17.92 -5.36
CA ASN A 663 37.44 18.60 -4.78
C ASN A 663 38.18 17.66 -3.83
N ALA A 664 39.27 17.05 -4.31
CA ALA A 664 40.03 16.11 -3.48
C ALA A 664 40.85 16.82 -2.37
N GLY A 665 41.18 18.10 -2.56
CA GLY A 665 41.78 18.92 -1.51
C GLY A 665 43.30 18.85 -1.46
N ILE A 666 43.88 18.56 -0.29
CA ILE A 666 45.31 18.55 0.00
C ILE A 666 45.82 17.10 0.03
N GLY A 667 46.71 16.74 -0.88
CA GLY A 667 47.37 15.44 -0.93
C GLY A 667 47.67 15.03 -2.35
N ASN A 668 48.10 13.79 -2.53
CA ASN A 668 48.24 13.18 -3.84
C ASN A 668 47.04 12.25 -4.10
N ASP A 669 46.03 12.82 -4.72
CA ASP A 669 44.73 12.17 -4.85
C ASP A 669 44.60 11.41 -6.16
N THR A 670 43.70 10.43 -6.18
CA THR A 670 43.35 9.66 -7.36
C THR A 670 41.84 9.68 -7.59
N ILE A 671 41.43 10.11 -8.79
CA ILE A 671 40.04 10.06 -9.25
C ILE A 671 39.94 9.04 -10.39
N ILE A 672 39.01 8.09 -10.26
CA ILE A 672 38.71 7.08 -11.27
C ILE A 672 37.26 7.26 -11.73
N LYS A 673 37.10 7.76 -12.95
CA LYS A 673 35.80 7.81 -13.63
C LYS A 673 35.55 6.50 -14.38
N GLY A 674 34.33 5.95 -14.25
CA GLY A 674 33.91 4.73 -14.94
C GLY A 674 33.76 4.91 -16.46
N TRP A 675 34.08 3.88 -17.25
CA TRP A 675 34.10 3.90 -18.73
C TRP A 675 32.74 4.11 -19.42
N THR A 676 31.63 4.09 -18.66
CA THR A 676 30.26 4.28 -19.16
C THR A 676 29.66 5.65 -18.81
N GLY A 677 30.38 6.51 -18.06
CA GLY A 677 29.86 7.78 -17.59
C GLY A 677 30.20 8.96 -18.51
N ASN A 678 29.30 9.29 -19.45
CA ASN A 678 29.35 10.52 -20.26
C ASN A 678 28.83 11.76 -19.47
N GLY A 679 29.19 11.84 -18.19
CA GLY A 679 28.75 12.91 -17.30
C GLY A 679 29.72 14.09 -17.38
N VAL A 680 29.18 15.30 -17.50
CA VAL A 680 29.97 16.54 -17.50
C VAL A 680 30.48 16.79 -16.08
N ASP A 681 31.71 16.41 -15.76
CA ASP A 681 32.24 16.59 -14.41
C ASP A 681 33.07 17.86 -14.28
N THR A 682 33.12 18.40 -13.07
CA THR A 682 33.95 19.54 -12.70
C THR A 682 34.90 19.15 -11.58
N ILE A 683 36.19 19.15 -11.86
CA ILE A 683 37.24 18.74 -10.93
C ILE A 683 38.08 19.94 -10.53
N ALA A 684 38.19 20.20 -9.23
CA ALA A 684 38.93 21.33 -8.68
C ALA A 684 40.45 21.13 -8.76
N LEU A 685 41.17 22.20 -9.10
CA LEU A 685 42.63 22.32 -9.00
C LEU A 685 42.99 23.23 -7.83
N ASN A 686 43.84 22.74 -6.92
CA ASN A 686 44.30 23.49 -5.75
C ASN A 686 45.82 23.70 -5.83
N ALA A 687 46.29 24.94 -5.72
CA ALA A 687 47.73 25.24 -5.75
C ALA A 687 48.37 25.06 -4.37
N GLY A 688 49.56 24.45 -4.33
CA GLY A 688 50.31 24.16 -3.11
C GLY A 688 49.68 23.07 -2.24
N ALA A 689 48.73 22.32 -2.78
CA ALA A 689 47.96 21.31 -2.07
C ALA A 689 48.43 19.88 -2.38
N GLY A 690 49.31 19.68 -3.37
CA GLY A 690 49.61 18.35 -3.92
C GLY A 690 49.01 18.22 -5.32
N SER A 691 48.86 17.00 -5.83
CA SER A 691 48.45 16.77 -7.23
C SER A 691 47.35 15.72 -7.34
N VAL A 692 46.40 15.93 -8.26
CA VAL A 692 45.35 14.94 -8.55
C VAL A 692 45.66 14.13 -9.81
N THR A 693 45.61 12.80 -9.71
CA THR A 693 45.69 11.88 -10.85
C THR A 693 44.28 11.47 -11.28
N ILE A 694 43.91 11.71 -12.53
CA ILE A 694 42.56 11.51 -13.03
C ILE A 694 42.56 10.46 -14.14
N PHE A 695 41.82 9.37 -13.94
CA PHE A 695 41.54 8.36 -14.95
C PHE A 695 40.12 8.54 -15.50
N GLY A 696 39.96 8.41 -16.81
CA GLY A 696 38.66 8.53 -17.48
C GLY A 696 38.18 9.97 -17.70
N PHE A 697 39.12 10.93 -17.74
CA PHE A 697 38.83 12.30 -18.18
C PHE A 697 38.52 12.32 -19.68
N ASP A 698 37.50 13.06 -20.11
CA ASP A 698 37.07 13.16 -21.50
C ASP A 698 36.92 14.62 -21.99
N SER A 699 36.21 14.83 -23.10
CA SER A 699 36.13 16.16 -23.76
C SER A 699 35.09 17.09 -23.15
N ASP A 700 34.14 16.55 -22.41
CA ASP A 700 33.02 17.27 -21.83
C ASP A 700 33.29 17.67 -20.37
N ASP A 701 34.27 17.03 -19.73
CA ASP A 701 34.81 17.42 -18.44
C ASP A 701 35.45 18.81 -18.38
N LYS A 702 35.49 19.36 -17.16
CA LYS A 702 36.08 20.65 -16.85
C LYS A 702 37.01 20.54 -15.65
N LEU A 703 38.13 21.25 -15.73
CA LEU A 703 38.96 21.55 -14.56
C LEU A 703 38.57 22.95 -14.05
N ALA A 704 38.33 23.10 -12.76
CA ALA A 704 38.00 24.39 -12.14
C ALA A 704 39.16 24.91 -11.29
N ARG A 705 39.44 26.21 -11.37
CA ARG A 705 40.37 26.85 -10.43
C ARG A 705 39.72 26.92 -9.05
N SER A 706 40.45 26.47 -8.03
CA SER A 706 39.98 26.49 -6.64
C SER A 706 41.04 27.14 -5.74
N SER A 707 41.29 26.59 -4.56
CA SER A 707 42.15 27.19 -3.54
C SER A 707 43.55 27.49 -4.08
N GLY A 708 44.04 28.71 -3.84
CA GLY A 708 45.36 29.15 -4.28
C GLY A 708 45.52 29.49 -5.77
N LEU A 709 44.42 29.45 -6.55
CA LEU A 709 44.38 29.84 -7.96
C LEU A 709 43.46 31.04 -8.18
N VAL A 710 43.92 32.02 -8.95
CA VAL A 710 43.13 33.17 -9.40
C VAL A 710 43.00 33.17 -10.92
N PRO A 711 41.98 33.84 -11.51
CA PRO A 711 41.79 33.86 -12.97
C PRO A 711 42.99 34.37 -13.78
N SER A 712 43.88 35.18 -13.18
CA SER A 712 45.09 35.68 -13.82
C SER A 712 46.28 34.72 -13.80
N ASP A 713 46.17 33.58 -13.10
CA ASP A 713 47.25 32.60 -13.05
C ASP A 713 47.45 31.89 -14.39
N LEU A 714 48.70 31.84 -14.84
CA LEU A 714 49.13 31.10 -16.01
C LEU A 714 49.35 29.63 -15.65
N LEU A 715 48.44 28.77 -16.12
CA LEU A 715 48.58 27.32 -16.03
C LEU A 715 49.30 26.80 -17.28
N THR A 716 50.25 25.89 -17.08
CA THR A 716 50.96 25.21 -18.17
C THR A 716 50.33 23.84 -18.39
N VAL A 717 49.89 23.55 -19.61
CA VAL A 717 49.35 22.25 -20.03
C VAL A 717 50.40 21.56 -20.90
N THR A 718 50.92 20.42 -20.44
CA THR A 718 51.94 19.64 -21.16
C THR A 718 51.35 18.33 -21.62
N LYS A 719 51.19 18.16 -22.94
CA LYS A 719 50.68 16.91 -23.55
C LYS A 719 51.84 15.94 -23.80
N GLY A 720 51.82 14.78 -23.15
CA GLY A 720 52.74 13.66 -23.37
C GLY A 720 52.23 12.68 -24.44
N GLU A 721 52.88 11.52 -24.55
CA GLU A 721 52.47 10.45 -25.49
C GLU A 721 51.11 9.84 -25.11
N PHE A 722 50.87 9.67 -23.80
CA PHE A 722 49.64 9.09 -23.26
C PHE A 722 48.94 9.98 -22.23
N ASP A 723 49.67 10.81 -21.50
CA ASP A 723 49.13 11.58 -20.38
C ASP A 723 49.27 13.09 -20.61
N THR A 724 48.36 13.89 -20.04
CA THR A 724 48.46 15.36 -20.02
C THR A 724 48.65 15.85 -18.59
N THR A 725 49.62 16.73 -18.36
CA THR A 725 49.85 17.34 -17.04
C THR A 725 49.49 18.82 -17.03
N ILE A 726 48.99 19.29 -15.89
CA ILE A 726 48.62 20.68 -15.64
C ILE A 726 49.42 21.18 -14.44
N SER A 727 50.13 22.30 -14.60
CA SER A 727 50.98 22.89 -13.55
C SER A 727 50.88 24.40 -13.46
N LYS A 728 51.21 24.96 -12.28
CA LYS A 728 51.43 26.40 -12.06
C LYS A 728 52.88 26.63 -11.67
N GLY A 729 53.70 27.08 -12.61
CA GLY A 729 55.15 27.17 -12.41
C GLY A 729 55.75 25.78 -12.20
N GLY A 730 56.31 25.52 -11.01
CA GLY A 730 56.87 24.22 -10.63
C GLY A 730 55.90 23.30 -9.87
N ASP A 731 54.68 23.75 -9.60
CA ASP A 731 53.67 23.03 -8.84
C ASP A 731 52.79 22.18 -9.77
N LEU A 732 52.81 20.86 -9.61
CA LEU A 732 51.99 19.94 -10.39
C LEU A 732 50.59 19.87 -9.80
N LEU A 733 49.58 20.29 -10.55
CA LEU A 733 48.20 20.35 -10.08
C LEU A 733 47.42 19.08 -10.44
N ALA A 734 47.57 18.60 -11.69
CA ALA A 734 46.85 17.42 -12.15
C ALA A 734 47.62 16.62 -13.22
N THR A 735 47.36 15.31 -13.25
CA THR A 735 47.76 14.39 -14.32
C THR A 735 46.53 13.69 -14.87
N LEU A 736 46.20 13.94 -16.13
CA LEU A 736 45.12 13.28 -16.87
C LEU A 736 45.68 12.04 -17.56
N LYS A 737 45.29 10.86 -17.10
CA LYS A 737 45.76 9.57 -17.63
C LYS A 737 45.03 9.21 -18.92
N TRP A 738 45.80 8.81 -19.94
CA TRP A 738 45.28 8.40 -21.26
C TRP A 738 44.47 9.46 -22.01
N TYR A 739 44.70 10.74 -21.68
CA TYR A 739 44.02 11.86 -22.31
C TYR A 739 45.02 12.86 -22.89
N THR A 740 44.90 13.15 -24.19
CA THR A 740 45.71 14.14 -24.92
C THR A 740 44.84 15.17 -25.68
N GLY A 741 43.53 15.17 -25.42
CA GLY A 741 42.56 16.12 -25.96
C GLY A 741 42.76 17.56 -25.43
N ASP A 742 41.82 18.44 -25.76
CA ASP A 742 41.86 19.83 -25.31
C ASP A 742 41.27 19.95 -23.91
N VAL A 743 42.01 20.60 -23.02
CA VAL A 743 41.65 20.75 -21.61
C VAL A 743 40.93 22.07 -21.40
N ASN A 744 39.69 22.02 -20.91
CA ASN A 744 38.94 23.20 -20.54
C ASN A 744 39.14 23.52 -19.06
N VAL A 745 39.86 24.62 -18.76
CA VAL A 745 40.03 25.10 -17.38
C VAL A 745 39.20 26.34 -17.14
N ILE A 746 38.12 26.21 -16.36
CA ILE A 746 37.18 27.28 -16.02
C ILE A 746 37.63 28.10 -14.80
N ALA A 747 36.95 29.23 -14.59
CA ALA A 747 37.21 30.17 -13.51
C ALA A 747 36.61 29.69 -12.18
#